data_AF-A0A2U3AWJ0-F1
#
_entry.id   AF-A0A2U3AWJ0-F1
#
_cell.length_a   1.000
_cell.length_b   1.000
_cell.length_c   1.000
_cell.angle_alpha   90.00
_cell.angle_beta   90.00
_cell.angle_gamma   90.00
#
_symmetry.space_group_name_H-M   'P 1'
#
loop_
_entity.id
_entity.type
_entity.pdbx_description
1 polymer ?
#
loop_
_entity_poly.entity_id
_entity_poly.type
_entity_poly.pdbx_seq_one_letter_code
_entity_poly.pdbx_strand_id
1 'polypeptide(L)'
;MKKNYIHSFMVVGLLFFGLMGFSQNSLVNSEYGNVIKTYLTQNQAKYHLTANDIEDLYVTKEYFSKSTKINHVYVNQRYQGIEIHNAISSVAMRDHAVFYYANNLIGNISQKVNTISPQINAQRAIENVVTQLNLGSLQGLELISGNNKEFLFTNGNVSRNNIPVKLVYYYSVEQDDLKLAWDLSIQTKDGSNWWSVRVDAVTGQVLEKNNWVVSCNFGDGNHANHTDNSNHQVVVQESFSLFKPNAFVADGSQYNVFAFPVEAPSFGGRTLLDSPADDNASPYGWHDTNGAAGAEFTITRGNNVYAYEDTANQDVPGASPDGGATLNFDFTLNINQEPVGYQDVSVTNMFYVSNMMHDVWYQYGFDEASGNFQENNYGNGGLGSDYVEAEGQDGGGTNNANFGTGPDGQNPYMQMYLWSEPPGEALVINDGSLAGGYIAEPATFGANLPTTPLTANLAIVVDNVNDPNDGCNPLTNAAELNGKIVVIRRGECEFGFKAKAAQDEGAVGVVIVNNVPGGTIAMGGGVLGGSVTIPAVMVDNIDGEAIIAALLAGDIISASLVNPNSYQRDGSFDNGIIAHEYGHGISNRLTGGAAAAGCLNNAEQMGEGWSDWFGLMLTMKPGDEGTDARGIGTYATGQPTTGVGIRNAPYSTDFAVNDFTYNDTNDTANVAAP
;
A
#
# COMPACT_ATOMS: atom_id res chain seq x y z
N MET A 1 -21.37 -80.05 8.05
CA MET A 1 -22.18 -80.55 9.19
C MET A 1 -21.59 -79.93 10.45
N LYS A 2 -22.20 -78.86 10.95
CA LYS A 2 -23.08 -78.84 12.15
C LYS A 2 -22.30 -78.82 13.49
N LYS A 3 -22.42 -77.66 14.16
CA LYS A 3 -22.77 -77.46 15.58
C LYS A 3 -21.69 -77.76 16.64
N ASN A 4 -21.60 -77.07 17.79
CA ASN A 4 -22.06 -75.78 18.33
C ASN A 4 -21.78 -75.84 19.85
N TYR A 5 -21.23 -74.75 20.43
CA TYR A 5 -21.37 -74.22 21.81
C TYR A 5 -20.98 -75.12 23.01
N ILE A 6 -20.28 -74.63 24.06
CA ILE A 6 -20.82 -73.75 25.11
C ILE A 6 -19.69 -73.26 26.07
N HIS A 7 -19.66 -71.93 26.28
CA HIS A 7 -19.40 -71.14 27.51
C HIS A 7 -17.99 -71.06 28.15
N SER A 8 -17.38 -69.87 28.05
CA SER A 8 -17.18 -68.97 29.21
C SER A 8 -16.79 -67.55 28.74
N PHE A 9 -17.72 -66.63 28.89
CA PHE A 9 -17.54 -65.18 28.71
C PHE A 9 -17.29 -64.59 30.10
N MET A 10 -16.09 -64.06 30.37
CA MET A 10 -15.88 -63.15 31.50
C MET A 10 -14.66 -62.24 31.23
N VAL A 11 -14.97 -61.01 30.83
CA VAL A 11 -14.33 -59.74 31.23
C VAL A 11 -12.81 -59.76 31.43
N VAL A 12 -12.03 -59.35 30.42
CA VAL A 12 -10.89 -58.42 30.55
C VAL A 12 -10.72 -57.71 29.21
N GLY A 13 -11.27 -56.51 29.10
CA GLY A 13 -11.08 -55.62 27.96
C GLY A 13 -11.06 -54.21 28.47
N LEU A 14 -9.88 -53.71 28.82
CA LEU A 14 -9.56 -52.29 29.02
C LEU A 14 -8.06 -52.17 29.27
N LEU A 15 -7.47 -51.11 28.70
CA LEU A 15 -6.09 -50.65 28.82
C LEU A 15 -5.07 -51.34 27.90
N PHE A 16 -5.07 -50.96 26.62
CA PHE A 16 -3.84 -50.65 25.86
C PHE A 16 -4.22 -49.95 24.55
N PHE A 17 -4.66 -48.69 24.65
CA PHE A 17 -4.54 -47.72 23.55
C PHE A 17 -3.53 -46.67 24.03
N GLY A 18 -2.25 -47.02 23.88
CA GLY A 18 -1.14 -46.10 24.09
C GLY A 18 -1.03 -45.18 22.88
N LEU A 19 -1.47 -43.94 23.08
CA LEU A 19 -1.00 -42.70 22.46
C LEU A 19 0.18 -42.88 21.47
N MET A 20 -0.12 -42.89 20.18
CA MET A 20 0.80 -42.30 19.21
C MET A 20 0.62 -40.78 19.31
N GLY A 21 1.31 -40.18 20.28
CA GLY A 21 1.40 -38.74 20.38
C GLY A 21 2.29 -38.22 19.27
N PHE A 22 1.71 -37.47 18.33
CA PHE A 22 2.49 -36.51 17.57
C PHE A 22 3.16 -35.56 18.58
N SER A 23 4.44 -35.28 18.36
CA SER A 23 5.21 -34.30 19.13
C SER A 23 4.47 -32.96 19.11
N GLN A 24 3.66 -32.69 20.14
CA GLN A 24 3.14 -31.35 20.35
C GLN A 24 4.36 -30.51 20.67
N ASN A 25 4.72 -29.59 19.76
CA ASN A 25 5.73 -28.57 20.07
C ASN A 25 5.30 -27.94 21.39
N SER A 26 6.13 -28.17 22.39
CA SER A 26 5.96 -27.64 23.73
C SER A 26 7.05 -26.60 23.93
N LEU A 27 6.83 -25.64 24.82
CA LEU A 27 7.83 -24.62 25.11
C LEU A 27 9.21 -25.22 25.38
N VAL A 28 9.30 -26.40 26.03
CA VAL A 28 10.58 -27.07 26.34
C VAL A 28 11.31 -27.67 25.14
N ASN A 29 10.69 -27.70 23.96
CA ASN A 29 11.35 -28.10 22.71
C ASN A 29 12.19 -26.96 22.10
N SER A 30 11.91 -25.71 22.47
CA SER A 30 12.71 -24.54 22.08
C SER A 30 14.00 -24.49 22.90
N GLU A 31 15.08 -23.99 22.30
CA GLU A 31 16.38 -23.75 22.96
C GLU A 31 16.20 -22.93 24.25
N TYR A 32 15.33 -21.91 24.20
CA TYR A 32 15.10 -20.96 25.30
C TYR A 32 13.94 -21.34 26.21
N GLY A 33 13.25 -22.45 25.91
CA GLY A 33 12.00 -22.86 26.56
C GLY A 33 12.03 -22.90 28.07
N ASN A 34 13.06 -23.54 28.64
CA ASN A 34 13.21 -23.67 30.10
C ASN A 34 13.47 -22.32 30.78
N VAL A 35 14.26 -21.45 30.14
CA VAL A 35 14.57 -20.11 30.66
C VAL A 35 13.31 -19.25 30.68
N ILE A 36 12.55 -19.27 29.58
CA ILE A 36 11.29 -18.54 29.44
C ILE A 36 10.26 -19.04 30.46
N LYS A 37 10.08 -20.37 30.58
CA LYS A 37 9.15 -20.95 31.56
C LYS A 37 9.50 -20.54 32.99
N THR A 38 10.78 -20.54 33.33
CA THR A 38 11.26 -20.11 34.65
C THR A 38 10.96 -18.62 34.89
N TYR A 39 11.26 -17.77 33.91
CA TYR A 39 10.98 -16.34 33.97
C TYR A 39 9.49 -16.05 34.16
N LEU A 40 8.61 -16.70 33.38
CA LEU A 40 7.16 -16.55 33.51
C LEU A 40 6.66 -17.03 34.87
N THR A 41 7.13 -18.18 35.36
CA THR A 41 6.76 -18.69 36.69
C THR A 41 7.11 -17.70 37.79
N GLN A 42 8.30 -17.09 37.74
CA GLN A 42 8.74 -16.09 38.71
C GLN A 42 7.95 -14.78 38.64
N ASN A 43 7.41 -14.44 37.45
CA ASN A 43 6.72 -13.18 37.20
C ASN A 43 5.21 -13.33 36.99
N GLN A 44 4.62 -14.52 37.23
CA GLN A 44 3.21 -14.80 36.92
C GLN A 44 2.24 -13.83 37.62
N ALA A 45 2.55 -13.41 38.85
CA ALA A 45 1.74 -12.44 39.58
C ALA A 45 1.77 -11.04 38.93
N LYS A 46 2.90 -10.63 38.34
CA LYS A 46 3.06 -9.36 37.63
C LYS A 46 2.19 -9.32 36.36
N TYR A 47 2.04 -10.47 35.70
CA TYR A 47 1.27 -10.59 34.45
C TYR A 47 -0.15 -11.12 34.65
N HIS A 48 -0.61 -11.24 35.90
CA HIS A 48 -1.92 -11.78 36.25
C HIS A 48 -2.20 -13.18 35.68
N LEU A 49 -1.17 -14.01 35.58
CA LEU A 49 -1.23 -15.38 35.09
C LEU A 49 -1.29 -16.37 36.27
N THR A 50 -2.02 -17.46 36.09
CA THR A 50 -2.01 -18.62 36.97
C THR A 50 -1.00 -19.66 36.49
N ALA A 51 -0.68 -20.64 37.34
CA ALA A 51 0.19 -21.75 36.95
C ALA A 51 -0.36 -22.50 35.72
N ASN A 52 -1.67 -22.71 35.65
CA ASN A 52 -2.33 -23.40 34.54
C ASN A 52 -2.21 -22.61 33.22
N ASP A 53 -2.18 -21.27 33.28
CA ASP A 53 -2.12 -20.44 32.07
C ASP A 53 -0.76 -20.54 31.35
N ILE A 54 0.28 -21.01 32.04
CA ILE A 54 1.64 -21.17 31.50
C ILE A 54 2.06 -22.65 31.29
N GLU A 55 1.14 -23.60 31.45
CA GLU A 55 1.43 -25.02 31.26
C GLU A 55 1.50 -25.43 29.78
N ASP A 56 0.58 -24.91 28.95
CA ASP A 56 0.45 -25.25 27.53
C ASP A 56 0.90 -24.09 26.64
N LEU A 57 2.18 -23.73 26.80
CA LEU A 57 2.87 -22.78 25.94
C LEU A 57 3.69 -23.50 24.88
N TYR A 58 3.87 -22.86 23.73
CA TYR A 58 4.73 -23.33 22.65
C TYR A 58 5.38 -22.15 21.92
N VAL A 59 6.39 -22.45 21.12
CA VAL A 59 7.05 -21.46 20.26
C VAL A 59 6.61 -21.71 18.83
N THR A 60 6.08 -20.68 18.17
CA THR A 60 5.76 -20.72 16.73
C THR A 60 6.97 -20.37 15.88
N LYS A 61 7.75 -19.39 16.34
CA LYS A 61 8.95 -18.91 15.64
C LYS A 61 10.01 -18.52 16.67
N GLU A 62 11.24 -18.91 16.38
CA GLU A 62 12.44 -18.38 17.03
C GLU A 62 13.53 -18.17 15.99
N TYR A 63 14.24 -17.05 16.07
CA TYR A 63 15.36 -16.77 15.17
C TYR A 63 16.39 -15.86 15.83
N PHE A 64 17.63 -15.97 15.36
CA PHE A 64 18.73 -15.12 15.80
C PHE A 64 18.90 -13.93 14.85
N SER A 65 18.71 -12.72 15.36
CA SER A 65 19.04 -11.50 14.62
C SER A 65 20.55 -11.27 14.63
N LYS A 66 21.20 -11.47 13.48
CA LYS A 66 22.65 -11.25 13.31
C LYS A 66 23.05 -9.79 13.59
N SER A 67 22.18 -8.84 13.24
CA SER A 67 22.42 -7.39 13.37
C SER A 67 22.41 -6.94 14.84
N THR A 68 21.38 -7.33 15.60
CA THR A 68 21.20 -6.91 17.00
C THR A 68 21.85 -7.86 18.01
N LYS A 69 22.24 -9.07 17.57
CA LYS A 69 22.73 -10.17 18.41
C LYS A 69 21.72 -10.57 19.49
N ILE A 70 20.44 -10.58 19.14
CA ILE A 70 19.31 -10.95 19.99
C ILE A 70 18.63 -12.17 19.36
N ASN A 71 18.22 -13.14 20.19
CA ASN A 71 17.29 -14.17 19.74
C ASN A 71 15.86 -13.70 20.01
N HIS A 72 15.04 -13.65 18.98
CA HIS A 72 13.63 -13.35 19.07
C HIS A 72 12.87 -14.66 19.22
N VAL A 73 12.02 -14.75 20.23
CA VAL A 73 11.20 -15.95 20.51
C VAL A 73 9.75 -15.52 20.67
N TYR A 74 8.87 -16.08 19.86
CA TYR A 74 7.43 -15.82 19.90
C TYR A 74 6.74 -16.96 20.62
N VAL A 75 6.24 -16.66 21.83
CA VAL A 75 5.64 -17.63 22.74
C VAL A 75 4.13 -17.53 22.64
N ASN A 76 3.51 -18.61 22.21
CA ASN A 76 2.08 -18.70 21.97
C ASN A 76 1.39 -19.54 23.06
N GLN A 77 0.13 -19.21 23.32
CA GLN A 77 -0.69 -19.88 24.33
C GLN A 77 -1.67 -20.87 23.71
N ARG A 78 -1.85 -22.02 24.37
CA ARG A 78 -2.91 -22.97 24.06
C ARG A 78 -3.70 -23.32 25.31
N TYR A 79 -4.87 -23.91 25.09
CA TYR A 79 -5.62 -24.58 26.12
C TYR A 79 -6.09 -25.95 25.62
N GLN A 80 -5.65 -27.01 26.30
CA GLN A 80 -5.89 -28.40 25.90
C GLN A 80 -5.45 -28.69 24.45
N GLY A 81 -4.31 -28.11 24.07
CA GLY A 81 -3.73 -28.22 22.73
C GLY A 81 -4.52 -27.53 21.62
N ILE A 82 -5.44 -26.61 21.94
CA ILE A 82 -6.09 -25.71 20.98
C ILE A 82 -5.48 -24.32 21.16
N GLU A 83 -5.04 -23.70 20.08
CA GLU A 83 -4.41 -22.38 20.09
C GLU A 83 -5.38 -21.28 20.53
N ILE A 84 -4.89 -20.33 21.31
CA ILE A 84 -5.61 -19.09 21.59
C ILE A 84 -5.10 -18.05 20.59
N HIS A 85 -5.98 -17.65 19.67
CA HIS A 85 -5.66 -16.73 18.60
C HIS A 85 -5.08 -15.41 19.15
N ASN A 86 -3.97 -14.95 18.57
CA ASN A 86 -3.23 -13.74 18.94
C ASN A 86 -2.74 -13.65 20.39
N ALA A 87 -2.82 -14.72 21.20
CA ALA A 87 -2.16 -14.80 22.50
C ALA A 87 -0.66 -15.07 22.36
N ILE A 88 0.06 -14.12 21.76
CA ILE A 88 1.47 -14.20 21.37
C ILE A 88 2.30 -13.21 22.18
N SER A 89 3.25 -13.70 22.97
CA SER A 89 4.20 -12.87 23.68
C SER A 89 5.55 -12.84 22.97
N SER A 90 6.11 -11.65 22.82
CA SER A 90 7.45 -11.48 22.24
C SER A 90 8.50 -11.51 23.35
N VAL A 91 9.48 -12.40 23.22
CA VAL A 91 10.62 -12.50 24.13
C VAL A 91 11.90 -12.21 23.36
N ALA A 92 12.68 -11.25 23.84
CA ALA A 92 14.03 -10.99 23.35
C ALA A 92 15.03 -11.63 24.31
N MET A 93 15.87 -12.51 23.81
CA MET A 93 16.90 -13.22 24.58
C MET A 93 18.28 -12.69 24.23
N ARG A 94 19.10 -12.43 25.26
CA ARG A 94 20.51 -12.07 25.13
C ARG A 94 21.31 -12.85 26.17
N ASP A 95 22.44 -13.43 25.74
CA ASP A 95 23.34 -14.21 26.62
C ASP A 95 22.59 -15.32 27.41
N HIS A 96 21.66 -16.02 26.76
CA HIS A 96 20.79 -17.05 27.37
C HIS A 96 19.89 -16.55 28.51
N ALA A 97 19.64 -15.25 28.60
CA ALA A 97 18.72 -14.64 29.56
C ALA A 97 17.64 -13.81 28.87
N VAL A 98 16.49 -13.65 29.53
CA VAL A 98 15.41 -12.77 29.07
C VAL A 98 15.90 -11.33 29.19
N PHE A 99 16.12 -10.67 28.05
CA PHE A 99 16.51 -9.26 27.97
C PHE A 99 15.28 -8.35 27.98
N TYR A 100 14.24 -8.73 27.24
CA TYR A 100 12.98 -8.01 27.17
C TYR A 100 11.81 -8.98 26.99
N TYR A 101 10.65 -8.62 27.53
CA TYR A 101 9.43 -9.42 27.46
C TYR A 101 8.21 -8.52 27.31
N ALA A 102 7.47 -8.70 26.22
CA ALA A 102 6.15 -8.12 26.02
C ALA A 102 5.09 -9.22 26.19
N ASN A 103 4.22 -9.06 27.19
CA ASN A 103 3.17 -10.02 27.51
C ASN A 103 1.91 -9.77 26.68
N ASN A 104 1.40 -10.83 26.04
CA ASN A 104 0.03 -10.88 25.51
C ASN A 104 -0.68 -12.19 25.87
N LEU A 105 -0.20 -12.91 26.90
CA LEU A 105 -0.87 -14.13 27.37
C LEU A 105 -2.15 -13.79 28.14
N ILE A 106 -3.15 -14.64 28.01
CA ILE A 106 -4.44 -14.53 28.68
C ILE A 106 -4.39 -15.27 30.02
N GLY A 107 -4.82 -14.58 31.08
CA GLY A 107 -4.94 -15.16 32.42
C GLY A 107 -6.32 -15.76 32.70
N ASN A 108 -6.37 -16.73 33.63
CA ASN A 108 -7.56 -17.44 34.10
C ASN A 108 -8.33 -18.19 33.00
N ILE A 109 -7.63 -18.82 32.06
CA ILE A 109 -8.23 -19.42 30.85
C ILE A 109 -9.37 -20.40 31.17
N SER A 110 -9.16 -21.27 32.17
CA SER A 110 -10.15 -22.31 32.50
C SER A 110 -11.50 -21.76 32.95
N GLN A 111 -11.57 -20.48 33.36
CA GLN A 111 -12.82 -19.81 33.76
C GLN A 111 -13.50 -19.09 32.59
N LYS A 112 -12.78 -18.89 31.48
CA LYS A 112 -13.21 -18.09 30.32
C LYS A 112 -13.69 -18.93 29.14
N VAL A 113 -13.22 -20.18 29.03
CA VAL A 113 -13.54 -21.08 27.91
C VAL A 113 -15.00 -21.53 27.95
N ASN A 114 -15.71 -21.36 26.83
CA ASN A 114 -17.10 -21.77 26.69
C ASN A 114 -17.31 -23.28 26.45
N THR A 115 -16.50 -23.89 25.56
CA THR A 115 -16.54 -25.31 25.18
C THR A 115 -15.19 -25.73 24.58
N ILE A 116 -14.91 -27.03 24.58
CA ILE A 116 -13.71 -27.63 23.96
C ILE A 116 -14.02 -28.41 22.68
N SER A 117 -15.31 -28.55 22.33
CA SER A 117 -15.76 -29.35 21.19
C SER A 117 -16.64 -28.51 20.25
N PRO A 118 -16.31 -28.43 18.95
CA PRO A 118 -17.09 -27.68 17.99
C PRO A 118 -18.45 -28.35 17.74
N GLN A 119 -19.49 -27.55 17.51
CA GLN A 119 -20.83 -28.02 17.12
C GLN A 119 -21.10 -27.89 15.62
N ILE A 120 -20.35 -27.02 14.93
CA ILE A 120 -20.29 -26.97 13.46
C ILE A 120 -18.94 -27.46 12.95
N ASN A 121 -18.90 -28.04 11.76
CA ASN A 121 -17.66 -28.46 11.13
C ASN A 121 -17.01 -27.32 10.32
N ALA A 122 -15.76 -27.52 9.90
CA ALA A 122 -14.98 -26.55 9.14
C ALA A 122 -15.66 -26.13 7.81
N GLN A 123 -16.25 -27.08 7.08
CA GLN A 123 -16.98 -26.78 5.84
C GLN A 123 -18.14 -25.81 6.08
N ARG A 124 -18.92 -26.02 7.15
CA ARG A 124 -20.03 -25.14 7.50
C ARG A 124 -19.56 -23.74 7.89
N ALA A 125 -18.38 -23.61 8.50
CA ALA A 125 -17.77 -22.32 8.77
C ALA A 125 -17.47 -21.56 7.46
N ILE A 126 -16.89 -22.22 6.45
CA ILE A 126 -16.65 -21.62 5.12
C ILE A 126 -17.97 -21.14 4.49
N GLU A 127 -19.00 -21.98 4.47
CA GLU A 127 -20.33 -21.63 3.93
C GLU A 127 -20.92 -20.39 4.61
N ASN A 128 -20.77 -20.28 5.93
CA ASN A 128 -21.25 -19.13 6.70
C ASN A 128 -20.49 -17.85 6.35
N VAL A 129 -19.16 -17.90 6.17
CA VAL A 129 -18.36 -16.73 5.77
C VAL A 129 -18.72 -16.28 4.37
N VAL A 130 -18.78 -17.20 3.40
CA VAL A 130 -19.16 -16.88 2.02
C VAL A 130 -20.52 -16.20 1.96
N THR A 131 -21.48 -16.68 2.76
CA THR A 131 -22.82 -16.08 2.84
C THR A 131 -22.82 -14.72 3.53
N GLN A 132 -22.18 -14.60 4.69
CA GLN A 132 -22.18 -13.36 5.49
C GLN A 132 -21.38 -12.23 4.83
N LEU A 133 -20.31 -12.57 4.10
CA LEU A 133 -19.50 -11.60 3.36
C LEU A 133 -19.94 -11.40 1.91
N ASN A 134 -21.01 -12.08 1.48
CA ASN A 134 -21.56 -11.99 0.13
C ASN A 134 -20.53 -12.26 -0.99
N LEU A 135 -19.70 -13.29 -0.82
CA LEU A 135 -18.58 -13.62 -1.73
C LEU A 135 -18.99 -14.42 -2.97
N GLY A 136 -20.29 -14.44 -3.29
CA GLY A 136 -20.85 -15.23 -4.39
C GLY A 136 -21.25 -16.66 -3.98
N SER A 137 -21.19 -17.58 -4.94
CA SER A 137 -21.67 -18.97 -4.76
C SER A 137 -20.51 -19.95 -4.68
N LEU A 138 -20.46 -20.70 -3.59
CA LEU A 138 -19.48 -21.76 -3.37
C LEU A 138 -19.71 -22.94 -4.34
N GLN A 139 -18.66 -23.34 -5.07
CA GLN A 139 -18.70 -24.44 -6.04
C GLN A 139 -17.42 -25.28 -5.96
N GLY A 140 -17.54 -26.61 -5.94
CA GLY A 140 -16.37 -27.51 -5.98
C GLY A 140 -15.49 -27.45 -4.74
N LEU A 141 -16.05 -27.13 -3.57
CA LEU A 141 -15.32 -27.16 -2.31
C LEU A 141 -15.05 -28.62 -1.91
N GLU A 142 -13.78 -29.00 -1.87
CA GLU A 142 -13.31 -30.35 -1.55
C GLU A 142 -12.20 -30.30 -0.50
N LEU A 143 -12.17 -31.29 0.40
CA LEU A 143 -11.11 -31.41 1.39
C LEU A 143 -9.83 -31.96 0.74
N ILE A 144 -8.76 -31.17 0.75
CA ILE A 144 -7.44 -31.57 0.23
C ILE A 144 -6.69 -32.38 1.28
N SER A 145 -6.60 -31.84 2.50
CA SER A 145 -5.92 -32.49 3.63
C SER A 145 -6.48 -31.97 4.96
N GLY A 146 -6.28 -32.73 6.04
CA GLY A 146 -6.68 -32.26 7.36
C GLY A 146 -6.67 -33.33 8.45
N ASN A 147 -6.88 -32.88 9.68
CA ASN A 147 -7.06 -33.67 10.88
C ASN A 147 -8.26 -33.11 11.69
N ASN A 148 -8.39 -33.42 12.98
CA ASN A 148 -9.55 -32.98 13.77
C ASN A 148 -9.55 -31.47 14.13
N LYS A 149 -8.46 -30.74 13.88
CA LYS A 149 -8.26 -29.34 14.27
C LYS A 149 -7.82 -28.45 13.11
N GLU A 150 -7.21 -28.99 12.06
CA GLU A 150 -6.69 -28.23 10.92
C GLU A 150 -7.10 -28.90 9.62
N PHE A 151 -7.54 -28.10 8.65
CA PHE A 151 -8.06 -28.55 7.36
C PHE A 151 -7.57 -27.60 6.25
N LEU A 152 -7.41 -28.14 5.06
CA LEU A 152 -7.17 -27.38 3.84
C LEU A 152 -8.21 -27.80 2.81
N PHE A 153 -9.03 -26.85 2.37
CA PHE A 153 -10.02 -27.07 1.32
C PHE A 153 -9.56 -26.44 0.01
N THR A 154 -10.10 -26.92 -1.11
CA THR A 154 -9.99 -26.22 -2.39
C THR A 154 -10.58 -24.80 -2.30
N ASN A 155 -10.27 -23.96 -3.27
CA ASN A 155 -10.67 -22.54 -3.26
C ASN A 155 -12.19 -22.29 -3.42
N GLY A 156 -12.98 -23.32 -3.74
CA GLY A 156 -14.44 -23.26 -3.81
C GLY A 156 -15.00 -22.26 -4.83
N ASN A 157 -14.20 -21.80 -5.80
CA ASN A 157 -14.52 -20.70 -6.75
C ASN A 157 -14.90 -19.37 -6.08
N VAL A 158 -14.53 -19.19 -4.81
CA VAL A 158 -14.76 -17.98 -4.02
C VAL A 158 -13.46 -17.36 -3.51
N SER A 159 -12.38 -18.15 -3.50
CA SER A 159 -11.03 -17.73 -3.10
C SER A 159 -10.06 -17.86 -4.29
N ARG A 160 -8.98 -17.09 -4.31
CA ARG A 160 -7.81 -17.37 -5.18
C ARG A 160 -7.09 -18.62 -4.71
N ASN A 161 -6.74 -18.61 -3.43
CA ASN A 161 -6.00 -19.67 -2.77
C ASN A 161 -6.91 -20.75 -2.20
N ASN A 162 -6.34 -21.94 -1.99
CA ASN A 162 -6.96 -22.97 -1.16
C ASN A 162 -7.29 -22.39 0.23
N ILE A 163 -8.39 -22.82 0.84
CA ILE A 163 -8.92 -22.24 2.07
C ILE A 163 -8.41 -23.04 3.27
N PRO A 164 -7.43 -22.54 4.05
CA PRO A 164 -7.06 -23.16 5.31
C PRO A 164 -8.14 -22.89 6.36
N VAL A 165 -8.41 -23.88 7.22
CA VAL A 165 -9.32 -23.76 8.35
C VAL A 165 -8.69 -24.41 9.58
N LYS A 166 -8.61 -23.69 10.69
CA LYS A 166 -8.01 -24.13 11.94
C LYS A 166 -8.93 -23.90 13.13
N LEU A 167 -8.97 -24.84 14.07
CA LEU A 167 -9.69 -24.70 15.33
C LEU A 167 -8.84 -23.92 16.33
N VAL A 168 -9.38 -22.80 16.81
CA VAL A 168 -8.73 -21.88 17.75
C VAL A 168 -9.71 -21.44 18.85
N TYR A 169 -9.21 -20.77 19.88
CA TYR A 169 -10.00 -19.92 20.76
C TYR A 169 -9.83 -18.46 20.36
N TYR A 170 -10.94 -17.76 20.17
CA TYR A 170 -10.99 -16.31 20.05
C TYR A 170 -11.24 -15.69 21.43
N TYR A 171 -10.44 -14.70 21.82
CA TYR A 171 -10.60 -13.96 23.07
C TYR A 171 -11.41 -12.68 22.83
N SER A 172 -12.55 -12.54 23.51
CA SER A 172 -13.32 -11.29 23.49
C SER A 172 -12.87 -10.40 24.64
N VAL A 173 -12.24 -9.27 24.32
CA VAL A 173 -11.83 -8.27 25.33
C VAL A 173 -13.04 -7.68 26.06
N GLU A 174 -14.14 -7.43 25.35
CA GLU A 174 -15.36 -6.83 25.92
C GLU A 174 -16.08 -7.76 26.91
N GLN A 175 -16.14 -9.05 26.59
CA GLN A 175 -16.86 -10.05 27.40
C GLN A 175 -15.94 -10.77 28.41
N ASP A 176 -14.63 -10.58 28.28
CA ASP A 176 -13.57 -11.30 29.00
C ASP A 176 -13.73 -12.84 28.93
N ASP A 177 -14.15 -13.35 27.76
CA ASP A 177 -14.40 -14.77 27.52
C ASP A 177 -13.60 -15.34 26.34
N LEU A 178 -13.48 -16.68 26.30
CA LEU A 178 -12.81 -17.42 25.23
C LEU A 178 -13.84 -18.29 24.50
N LYS A 179 -14.04 -17.99 23.22
CA LYS A 179 -14.98 -18.71 22.36
C LYS A 179 -14.22 -19.64 21.44
N LEU A 180 -14.59 -20.91 21.44
CA LEU A 180 -14.10 -21.86 20.45
C LEU A 180 -14.55 -21.42 19.05
N ALA A 181 -13.61 -21.30 18.12
CA ALA A 181 -13.82 -20.73 16.80
C ALA A 181 -13.05 -21.49 15.71
N TRP A 182 -13.57 -21.42 14.48
CA TRP A 182 -12.85 -21.76 13.26
C TRP A 182 -12.19 -20.50 12.71
N ASP A 183 -10.87 -20.50 12.68
CA ASP A 183 -10.05 -19.53 11.98
C ASP A 183 -9.89 -19.97 10.52
N LEU A 184 -10.19 -19.08 9.56
CA LEU A 184 -10.04 -19.36 8.13
C LEU A 184 -9.66 -18.11 7.35
N SER A 185 -9.04 -18.31 6.18
CA SER A 185 -8.71 -17.21 5.27
C SER A 185 -9.31 -17.40 3.88
N ILE A 186 -9.89 -16.33 3.32
CA ILE A 186 -10.44 -16.30 1.95
C ILE A 186 -9.93 -15.04 1.25
N GLN A 187 -9.23 -15.21 0.13
CA GLN A 187 -8.77 -14.10 -0.71
C GLN A 187 -9.71 -13.94 -1.89
N THR A 188 -10.36 -12.78 -2.01
CA THR A 188 -11.35 -12.53 -3.05
C THR A 188 -10.71 -12.61 -4.44
N LYS A 189 -11.50 -13.02 -5.43
CA LYS A 189 -10.97 -13.30 -6.78
C LYS A 189 -10.49 -12.05 -7.52
N ASP A 190 -10.96 -10.89 -7.11
CA ASP A 190 -10.59 -9.55 -7.57
C ASP A 190 -9.51 -8.88 -6.71
N GLY A 191 -8.98 -9.57 -5.68
CA GLY A 191 -7.72 -9.17 -5.03
C GLY A 191 -7.89 -8.07 -4.01
N SER A 192 -9.03 -7.39 -4.07
CA SER A 192 -9.42 -6.30 -3.19
C SER A 192 -9.40 -6.68 -1.71
N ASN A 193 -9.59 -7.96 -1.36
CA ASN A 193 -9.61 -8.38 0.03
C ASN A 193 -9.00 -9.76 0.26
N TRP A 194 -8.25 -9.88 1.34
CA TRP A 194 -7.80 -11.14 1.90
C TRP A 194 -8.30 -11.27 3.33
N TRP A 195 -9.49 -11.84 3.47
CA TRP A 195 -10.18 -11.94 4.75
C TRP A 195 -9.60 -13.04 5.62
N SER A 196 -9.17 -12.67 6.82
CA SER A 196 -8.87 -13.54 7.94
C SER A 196 -10.07 -13.50 8.90
N VAL A 197 -10.80 -14.61 9.07
CA VAL A 197 -12.11 -14.65 9.74
C VAL A 197 -12.15 -15.67 10.87
N ARG A 198 -12.74 -15.29 12.02
CA ARG A 198 -12.96 -16.18 13.17
C ARG A 198 -14.45 -16.43 13.26
N VAL A 199 -14.85 -17.67 13.08
CA VAL A 199 -16.25 -18.10 13.08
C VAL A 199 -16.53 -18.90 14.34
N ASP A 200 -17.51 -18.50 15.13
CA ASP A 200 -17.92 -19.25 16.32
C ASP A 200 -18.22 -20.72 15.97
N ALA A 201 -17.48 -21.65 16.58
CA ALA A 201 -17.56 -23.06 16.27
C ALA A 201 -18.81 -23.74 16.84
N VAL A 202 -19.65 -23.01 17.57
CA VAL A 202 -20.95 -23.43 18.10
C VAL A 202 -22.09 -22.87 17.26
N THR A 203 -22.08 -21.56 17.01
CA THR A 203 -23.21 -20.85 16.40
C THR A 203 -23.04 -20.60 14.91
N GLY A 204 -21.80 -20.54 14.42
CA GLY A 204 -21.48 -20.16 13.04
C GLY A 204 -21.48 -18.67 12.75
N GLN A 205 -21.63 -17.83 13.78
CA GLN A 205 -21.53 -16.38 13.67
C GLN A 205 -20.07 -15.95 13.44
N VAL A 206 -19.84 -14.95 12.60
CA VAL A 206 -18.53 -14.29 12.50
C VAL A 206 -18.27 -13.48 13.78
N LEU A 207 -17.20 -13.83 14.50
CA LEU A 207 -16.76 -13.18 15.72
C LEU A 207 -15.79 -12.03 15.43
N GLU A 208 -14.89 -12.24 14.47
CA GLU A 208 -13.86 -11.29 14.06
C GLU A 208 -13.60 -11.46 12.56
N LYS A 209 -13.27 -10.34 11.90
CA LYS A 209 -12.82 -10.31 10.51
C LYS A 209 -11.77 -9.21 10.35
N ASN A 210 -10.59 -9.61 9.86
CA ASN A 210 -9.48 -8.71 9.53
C ASN A 210 -9.16 -8.85 8.04
N ASN A 211 -8.76 -7.76 7.39
CA ASN A 211 -8.26 -7.79 6.01
C ASN A 211 -6.73 -7.81 6.04
N TRP A 212 -6.10 -8.77 5.36
CA TRP A 212 -4.64 -8.80 5.18
C TRP A 212 -4.17 -8.00 3.97
N VAL A 213 -5.10 -7.45 3.19
CA VAL A 213 -4.82 -6.40 2.20
C VAL A 213 -4.85 -5.07 2.93
N VAL A 214 -3.73 -4.39 2.92
CA VAL A 214 -3.64 -2.98 3.31
C VAL A 214 -3.69 -2.18 2.02
N SER A 215 -4.78 -1.44 1.83
CA SER A 215 -4.95 -0.50 0.72
C SER A 215 -4.69 0.91 1.22
N CYS A 216 -4.06 1.75 0.43
CA CYS A 216 -3.76 3.12 0.84
C CYS A 216 -4.61 4.12 0.07
N ASN A 217 -5.82 4.43 0.56
CA ASN A 217 -6.71 5.41 -0.08
C ASN A 217 -6.18 6.83 0.07
N PHE A 218 -5.48 7.28 -0.96
CA PHE A 218 -4.76 8.55 -0.94
C PHE A 218 -5.63 9.79 -1.17
N GLY A 219 -6.94 9.62 -1.34
CA GLY A 219 -7.92 10.71 -1.43
C GLY A 219 -7.68 11.71 -2.59
N ASP A 220 -8.59 12.67 -2.71
CA ASP A 220 -8.56 13.74 -3.70
C ASP A 220 -7.75 14.95 -3.18
N GLY A 221 -6.43 14.75 -2.99
CA GLY A 221 -5.32 15.72 -3.02
C GLY A 221 -5.43 17.13 -2.42
N ASN A 222 -6.51 17.51 -1.73
CA ASN A 222 -6.81 18.90 -1.37
C ASN A 222 -6.74 19.13 0.14
N HIS A 223 -5.51 19.29 0.62
CA HIS A 223 -5.22 19.71 2.01
C HIS A 223 -4.46 21.04 2.03
N ALA A 224 -4.94 22.01 1.23
CA ALA A 224 -4.35 23.34 1.13
C ALA A 224 -4.75 24.21 2.34
N ASN A 225 -3.88 24.31 3.34
CA ASN A 225 -3.57 25.49 4.18
C ASN A 225 -2.43 25.04 5.12
N HIS A 226 -1.27 25.70 5.18
CA HIS A 226 -0.98 26.81 6.10
C HIS A 226 0.34 27.54 5.73
N THR A 227 0.53 28.75 6.27
CA THR A 227 1.52 29.77 5.87
C THR A 227 2.84 29.73 6.65
N ASP A 228 3.92 29.96 5.90
CA ASP A 228 5.33 30.11 6.29
C ASP A 228 5.62 31.10 7.44
N ASN A 229 6.60 30.73 8.29
CA ASN A 229 7.63 31.69 8.72
C ASN A 229 8.91 31.01 9.20
N SER A 230 10.03 31.44 8.60
CA SER A 230 11.38 30.92 8.79
C SER A 230 12.11 31.55 9.98
N ASN A 231 12.92 30.74 10.69
CA ASN A 231 14.36 31.01 10.93
C ASN A 231 15.02 30.06 11.97
N HIS A 232 16.17 29.52 11.55
CA HIS A 232 17.44 29.36 12.29
C HIS A 232 17.84 28.06 13.05
N GLN A 233 19.03 27.61 12.60
CA GLN A 233 20.22 27.08 13.31
C GLN A 233 20.41 25.56 13.41
N VAL A 234 21.28 25.12 12.50
CA VAL A 234 21.82 23.78 12.24
C VAL A 234 22.72 23.28 13.37
N VAL A 235 22.57 21.99 13.73
CA VAL A 235 23.58 21.20 14.43
C VAL A 235 23.95 19.99 13.55
N VAL A 236 25.25 19.79 13.37
CA VAL A 236 25.88 18.91 12.39
C VAL A 236 25.69 17.41 12.69
N GLN A 237 25.40 16.67 11.60
CA GLN A 237 25.22 15.23 11.41
C GLN A 237 26.36 14.32 11.94
N GLU A 238 25.98 13.11 12.37
CA GLU A 238 26.75 11.91 12.08
C GLU A 238 26.29 11.31 10.74
N SER A 239 27.22 10.95 9.88
CA SER A 239 26.94 10.36 8.56
C SER A 239 26.47 8.92 8.69
N PHE A 240 25.17 8.67 8.52
CA PHE A 240 24.61 7.34 8.30
C PHE A 240 24.60 7.03 6.79
N SER A 241 25.32 5.99 6.37
CA SER A 241 25.27 5.50 4.99
C SER A 241 24.41 4.24 4.97
N LEU A 242 23.21 4.36 4.43
CA LEU A 242 22.23 3.26 4.35
C LEU A 242 22.75 2.13 3.43
N PHE A 243 23.48 2.53 2.38
CA PHE A 243 24.11 1.67 1.38
C PHE A 243 25.58 1.44 1.77
N LYS A 244 25.85 0.43 2.60
CA LYS A 244 27.23 -0.07 2.72
C LYS A 244 27.72 -0.50 1.34
N PRO A 245 29.01 -0.33 1.01
CA PRO A 245 29.58 -0.90 -0.21
C PRO A 245 29.54 -2.43 -0.07
N ASN A 246 28.48 -3.03 -0.59
CA ASN A 246 28.35 -4.47 -0.72
C ASN A 246 28.94 -4.89 -2.06
N ALA A 247 29.33 -6.16 -2.15
CA ALA A 247 29.73 -6.74 -3.41
C ALA A 247 28.45 -7.08 -4.19
N PHE A 248 28.47 -6.78 -5.49
CA PHE A 248 27.35 -7.07 -6.37
C PHE A 248 27.61 -8.35 -7.15
N VAL A 249 26.55 -9.09 -7.46
CA VAL A 249 26.65 -10.26 -8.33
C VAL A 249 27.01 -9.79 -9.73
N ALA A 250 28.12 -10.27 -10.28
CA ALA A 250 28.49 -9.97 -11.66
C ALA A 250 27.74 -10.88 -12.65
N ASP A 251 26.44 -10.63 -12.83
CA ASP A 251 25.56 -11.40 -13.74
C ASP A 251 25.41 -10.77 -15.13
N GLY A 252 25.86 -9.53 -15.32
CA GLY A 252 25.78 -8.79 -16.58
C GLY A 252 24.40 -8.21 -16.89
N SER A 253 23.46 -8.27 -15.95
CA SER A 253 22.13 -7.69 -16.10
C SER A 253 22.18 -6.16 -16.11
N GLN A 254 21.28 -5.53 -16.86
CA GLN A 254 21.25 -4.07 -16.99
C GLN A 254 19.82 -3.54 -16.82
N TYR A 255 19.66 -2.45 -16.08
CA TYR A 255 18.34 -1.86 -15.79
C TYR A 255 18.39 -0.35 -15.95
N ASN A 256 17.54 0.22 -16.84
CA ASN A 256 17.40 1.67 -16.98
C ASN A 256 16.20 2.18 -16.18
N VAL A 257 16.45 2.55 -14.93
CA VAL A 257 15.43 2.76 -13.89
C VAL A 257 15.63 4.07 -13.13
N PHE A 258 14.62 4.52 -12.38
CA PHE A 258 14.80 5.58 -11.39
C PHE A 258 15.53 4.98 -10.19
N ALA A 259 16.87 4.96 -10.25
CA ALA A 259 17.68 4.33 -9.21
C ALA A 259 17.61 5.10 -7.89
N PHE A 260 17.50 4.41 -6.75
CA PHE A 260 17.59 5.06 -5.44
C PHE A 260 18.90 5.88 -5.33
N PRO A 261 18.86 7.09 -4.74
CA PRO A 261 17.76 7.70 -3.98
C PRO A 261 16.78 8.56 -4.81
N VAL A 262 16.71 8.41 -6.14
CA VAL A 262 15.67 9.10 -6.93
C VAL A 262 14.30 8.53 -6.54
N GLU A 263 13.39 9.39 -6.07
CA GLU A 263 12.05 8.99 -5.63
C GLU A 263 11.11 8.78 -6.82
N ALA A 264 11.08 9.72 -7.76
CA ALA A 264 10.21 9.65 -8.93
C ALA A 264 10.74 10.53 -10.08
N PRO A 265 10.11 10.53 -11.28
CA PRO A 265 10.57 11.35 -12.42
C PRO A 265 10.71 12.85 -12.12
N SER A 266 9.89 13.40 -11.22
CA SER A 266 9.99 14.81 -10.80
C SER A 266 11.23 15.10 -9.93
N PHE A 267 11.88 14.08 -9.36
CA PHE A 267 13.03 14.20 -8.48
C PHE A 267 14.37 13.94 -9.17
N GLY A 268 14.38 13.37 -10.38
CA GLY A 268 15.59 13.01 -11.09
C GLY A 268 15.35 12.12 -12.32
N GLY A 269 16.41 11.96 -13.12
CA GLY A 269 16.38 11.09 -14.31
C GLY A 269 16.70 9.63 -14.00
N ARG A 270 16.41 8.75 -14.97
CA ARG A 270 16.78 7.34 -14.91
C ARG A 270 18.30 7.15 -15.06
N THR A 271 18.80 6.05 -14.50
CA THR A 271 20.18 5.61 -14.60
C THR A 271 20.22 4.17 -15.12
N LEU A 272 21.14 3.89 -16.05
CA LEU A 272 21.45 2.53 -16.47
C LEU A 272 22.38 1.89 -15.44
N LEU A 273 21.86 0.96 -14.65
CA LEU A 273 22.60 0.17 -13.67
C LEU A 273 23.13 -1.10 -14.32
N ASP A 274 24.31 -1.54 -13.87
CA ASP A 274 24.94 -2.79 -14.27
C ASP A 274 25.03 -3.71 -13.05
N SER A 275 24.37 -4.87 -13.16
CA SER A 275 24.33 -5.96 -12.18
C SER A 275 24.08 -5.50 -10.73
N PRO A 276 22.94 -4.85 -10.41
CA PRO A 276 22.69 -4.22 -9.11
C PRO A 276 22.39 -5.18 -7.95
N ALA A 277 22.27 -6.49 -8.19
CA ALA A 277 21.90 -7.46 -7.17
C ALA A 277 22.98 -7.62 -6.09
N ASP A 278 22.58 -7.60 -4.82
CA ASP A 278 23.47 -7.79 -3.68
C ASP A 278 23.92 -9.25 -3.57
N ASP A 279 25.23 -9.51 -3.41
CA ASP A 279 25.75 -10.87 -3.40
C ASP A 279 25.44 -11.67 -2.12
N ASN A 280 25.04 -11.00 -1.05
CA ASN A 280 24.68 -11.63 0.21
C ASN A 280 23.17 -11.91 0.29
N ALA A 281 22.34 -10.94 -0.12
CA ALA A 281 20.88 -11.10 -0.12
C ALA A 281 20.38 -11.88 -1.34
N SER A 282 20.95 -11.64 -2.51
CA SER A 282 20.58 -12.24 -3.79
C SER A 282 21.78 -12.94 -4.45
N PRO A 283 22.35 -14.01 -3.85
CA PRO A 283 23.62 -14.61 -4.27
C PRO A 283 23.65 -15.17 -5.70
N TYR A 284 22.48 -15.37 -6.32
CA TYR A 284 22.32 -15.88 -7.68
C TYR A 284 21.78 -14.82 -8.67
N GLY A 285 21.73 -13.55 -8.24
CA GLY A 285 21.08 -12.47 -8.99
C GLY A 285 19.56 -12.49 -8.83
N TRP A 286 18.89 -11.57 -9.51
CA TRP A 286 17.43 -11.40 -9.38
C TRP A 286 16.59 -12.27 -10.33
N HIS A 287 17.22 -13.10 -11.16
CA HIS A 287 16.56 -13.89 -12.23
C HIS A 287 16.71 -15.42 -12.06
N ASP A 288 17.06 -15.85 -10.85
CA ASP A 288 17.21 -17.25 -10.46
C ASP A 288 16.23 -17.59 -9.33
N THR A 289 15.76 -18.83 -9.27
CA THR A 289 14.89 -19.36 -8.20
C THR A 289 15.41 -20.68 -7.62
N ASN A 290 16.30 -21.38 -8.32
CA ASN A 290 16.70 -22.74 -7.97
C ASN A 290 18.06 -22.81 -7.25
N GLY A 291 18.80 -21.70 -7.16
CA GLY A 291 20.11 -21.60 -6.54
C GLY A 291 21.24 -22.22 -7.38
N ALA A 292 21.04 -22.32 -8.70
CA ALA A 292 22.06 -22.72 -9.64
C ALA A 292 22.69 -21.48 -10.28
N ALA A 293 23.91 -21.65 -10.80
CA ALA A 293 24.57 -20.55 -11.48
C ALA A 293 23.89 -20.25 -12.83
N GLY A 294 23.50 -18.99 -13.00
CA GLY A 294 22.92 -18.45 -14.23
C GLY A 294 21.41 -18.28 -14.14
N ALA A 295 20.90 -17.23 -14.79
CA ALA A 295 19.49 -16.91 -14.77
C ALA A 295 18.63 -17.98 -15.44
N GLU A 296 17.50 -18.29 -14.80
CA GLU A 296 16.45 -19.16 -15.33
C GLU A 296 15.44 -18.37 -16.14
N PHE A 297 15.22 -17.13 -15.75
CA PHE A 297 14.26 -16.22 -16.36
C PHE A 297 15.01 -15.12 -17.12
N THR A 298 14.44 -14.72 -18.26
CA THR A 298 14.89 -13.53 -19.00
C THR A 298 13.94 -12.35 -18.84
N ILE A 299 12.83 -12.59 -18.15
CA ILE A 299 11.80 -11.60 -17.81
C ILE A 299 11.97 -11.12 -16.37
N THR A 300 11.26 -10.08 -15.94
CA THR A 300 11.26 -9.55 -14.55
C THR A 300 10.73 -10.55 -13.50
N ARG A 301 11.45 -11.64 -13.27
CA ARG A 301 11.10 -12.73 -12.36
C ARG A 301 12.34 -13.40 -11.79
N GLY A 302 12.34 -13.65 -10.48
CA GLY A 302 13.27 -14.56 -9.84
C GLY A 302 12.92 -14.82 -8.40
N ASN A 303 13.93 -15.01 -7.55
CA ASN A 303 13.75 -15.49 -6.19
C ASN A 303 12.90 -14.58 -5.32
N ASN A 304 13.07 -13.26 -5.46
CA ASN A 304 12.50 -12.30 -4.51
C ASN A 304 11.13 -11.77 -4.97
N VAL A 305 10.98 -11.62 -6.29
CA VAL A 305 9.86 -10.90 -6.92
C VAL A 305 9.53 -11.51 -8.28
N TYR A 306 8.25 -11.56 -8.61
CA TYR A 306 7.76 -11.71 -9.98
C TYR A 306 6.90 -10.49 -10.34
N ALA A 307 7.39 -9.66 -11.27
CA ALA A 307 6.72 -8.43 -11.69
C ALA A 307 6.12 -8.58 -13.09
N TYR A 308 4.86 -8.16 -13.26
CA TYR A 308 4.10 -8.24 -14.51
C TYR A 308 3.03 -7.13 -14.58
N GLU A 309 2.48 -6.83 -15.76
CA GLU A 309 1.29 -5.97 -15.83
C GLU A 309 0.00 -6.71 -15.49
N ASP A 310 -0.96 -6.03 -14.85
CA ASP A 310 -2.34 -6.53 -14.68
C ASP A 310 -3.40 -5.47 -15.00
N THR A 311 -3.27 -4.81 -16.14
CA THR A 311 -4.26 -3.79 -16.58
C THR A 311 -5.69 -4.34 -16.74
N ALA A 312 -5.85 -5.67 -16.82
CA ALA A 312 -7.15 -6.31 -16.96
C ALA A 312 -7.82 -6.65 -15.62
N ASN A 313 -7.15 -6.44 -14.48
CA ASN A 313 -7.60 -6.83 -13.14
C ASN A 313 -8.06 -8.29 -13.11
N GLN A 314 -7.23 -9.16 -13.69
CA GLN A 314 -7.47 -10.61 -13.71
C GLN A 314 -6.67 -11.31 -12.62
N ASP A 315 -5.66 -10.62 -12.09
CA ASP A 315 -4.77 -11.03 -11.03
C ASP A 315 -4.19 -12.41 -11.29
N VAL A 316 -3.77 -12.54 -12.54
CA VAL A 316 -2.95 -13.61 -13.06
C VAL A 316 -1.80 -12.94 -13.81
N PRO A 317 -0.60 -13.54 -13.83
CA PRO A 317 0.54 -12.92 -14.49
C PRO A 317 0.25 -12.55 -15.95
N GLY A 318 0.28 -11.25 -16.24
CA GLY A 318 0.24 -10.69 -17.59
C GLY A 318 1.58 -10.81 -18.30
N ALA A 319 1.89 -9.85 -19.17
CA ALA A 319 3.22 -9.72 -19.74
C ALA A 319 4.22 -9.21 -18.71
N SER A 320 5.48 -9.53 -18.99
CA SER A 320 6.62 -9.11 -18.21
C SER A 320 7.68 -8.65 -19.20
N PRO A 321 8.36 -7.52 -18.95
CA PRO A 321 9.48 -7.08 -19.78
C PRO A 321 10.51 -8.21 -19.91
N ASP A 322 11.00 -8.46 -21.12
CA ASP A 322 12.00 -9.49 -21.45
C ASP A 322 13.33 -8.84 -21.85
N GLY A 323 14.35 -8.99 -21.01
CA GLY A 323 15.71 -8.50 -21.27
C GLY A 323 16.53 -9.42 -22.18
N GLY A 324 15.94 -10.54 -22.63
CA GLY A 324 16.59 -11.56 -23.42
C GLY A 324 17.70 -12.29 -22.67
N ALA A 325 18.51 -13.07 -23.40
CA ALA A 325 19.57 -13.90 -22.82
C ALA A 325 20.69 -13.09 -22.11
N THR A 326 20.76 -11.78 -22.34
CA THR A 326 21.72 -10.87 -21.70
C THR A 326 21.11 -10.06 -20.56
N LEU A 327 19.83 -10.24 -20.25
CA LEU A 327 19.13 -9.50 -19.18
C LEU A 327 19.26 -7.97 -19.32
N ASN A 328 19.08 -7.45 -20.54
CA ASN A 328 19.18 -6.03 -20.83
C ASN A 328 17.80 -5.35 -20.84
N PHE A 329 17.44 -4.72 -19.73
CA PHE A 329 16.20 -3.97 -19.53
C PHE A 329 16.41 -2.46 -19.73
N ASP A 330 17.05 -2.08 -20.84
CA ASP A 330 17.24 -0.68 -21.27
C ASP A 330 16.14 -0.24 -22.25
N PHE A 331 14.94 -0.04 -21.70
CA PHE A 331 13.79 0.41 -22.49
C PHE A 331 13.70 1.93 -22.56
N THR A 332 13.26 2.46 -23.70
CA THR A 332 13.04 3.90 -23.89
C THR A 332 11.76 4.34 -23.20
N LEU A 333 11.84 5.37 -22.36
CA LEU A 333 10.69 5.99 -21.71
C LEU A 333 10.27 7.25 -22.46
N ASN A 334 9.01 7.29 -22.90
CA ASN A 334 8.32 8.52 -23.23
C ASN A 334 7.20 8.72 -22.20
N ILE A 335 7.40 9.61 -21.23
CA ILE A 335 6.40 9.87 -20.18
C ILE A 335 5.20 10.69 -20.69
N ASN A 336 5.35 11.33 -21.86
CA ASN A 336 4.30 12.14 -22.49
C ASN A 336 3.48 11.28 -23.46
N GLN A 337 2.97 10.14 -22.98
CA GLN A 337 2.04 9.26 -23.69
C GLN A 337 1.20 8.45 -22.69
N GLU A 338 0.19 7.73 -23.20
CA GLU A 338 -0.63 6.82 -22.39
C GLU A 338 0.21 5.73 -21.68
N PRO A 339 -0.12 5.37 -20.42
CA PRO A 339 0.65 4.39 -19.65
C PRO A 339 0.90 3.04 -20.29
N VAL A 340 -0.07 2.55 -21.08
CA VAL A 340 0.07 1.32 -21.86
C VAL A 340 1.29 1.34 -22.81
N GLY A 341 1.74 2.53 -23.23
CA GLY A 341 2.88 2.68 -24.14
C GLY A 341 4.25 2.50 -23.49
N TYR A 342 4.34 2.42 -22.15
CA TYR A 342 5.61 2.28 -21.42
C TYR A 342 5.58 1.21 -20.31
N GLN A 343 4.70 0.21 -20.42
CA GLN A 343 4.58 -0.90 -19.49
C GLN A 343 5.93 -1.60 -19.21
N ASP A 344 6.75 -1.82 -20.25
CA ASP A 344 8.08 -2.42 -20.07
C ASP A 344 8.97 -1.63 -19.10
N VAL A 345 8.92 -0.29 -19.16
CA VAL A 345 9.70 0.58 -18.26
C VAL A 345 9.11 0.56 -16.85
N SER A 346 7.77 0.62 -16.76
CA SER A 346 7.01 0.61 -15.50
C SER A 346 7.28 -0.64 -14.68
N VAL A 347 7.06 -1.82 -15.27
CA VAL A 347 7.26 -3.11 -14.60
C VAL A 347 8.74 -3.37 -14.30
N THR A 348 9.66 -2.91 -15.16
CA THR A 348 11.11 -2.97 -14.86
C THR A 348 11.48 -2.13 -13.64
N ASN A 349 10.93 -0.91 -13.51
CA ASN A 349 11.20 -0.04 -12.35
C ASN A 349 10.65 -0.66 -11.06
N MET A 350 9.42 -1.19 -11.08
CA MET A 350 8.83 -1.89 -9.95
C MET A 350 9.64 -3.14 -9.55
N PHE A 351 10.07 -3.95 -10.53
CA PHE A 351 10.94 -5.10 -10.28
C PHE A 351 12.25 -4.69 -9.60
N TYR A 352 12.89 -3.62 -10.10
CA TYR A 352 14.11 -3.08 -9.49
C TYR A 352 13.87 -2.64 -8.04
N VAL A 353 12.86 -1.81 -7.78
CA VAL A 353 12.61 -1.27 -6.43
C VAL A 353 12.26 -2.39 -5.44
N SER A 354 11.41 -3.34 -5.83
CA SER A 354 11.05 -4.47 -4.97
C SER A 354 12.23 -5.37 -4.63
N ASN A 355 13.15 -5.60 -5.58
CA ASN A 355 14.40 -6.32 -5.29
C ASN A 355 15.36 -5.49 -4.42
N MET A 356 15.43 -4.17 -4.60
CA MET A 356 16.22 -3.30 -3.72
C MET A 356 15.66 -3.27 -2.30
N MET A 357 14.34 -3.27 -2.12
CA MET A 357 13.69 -3.43 -0.82
C MET A 357 14.14 -4.73 -0.16
N HIS A 358 14.04 -5.85 -0.88
CA HIS A 358 14.54 -7.14 -0.41
C HIS A 358 16.02 -7.04 0.03
N ASP A 359 16.90 -6.65 -0.89
CA ASP A 359 18.35 -6.71 -0.70
C ASP A 359 18.84 -5.80 0.43
N VAL A 360 18.28 -4.58 0.54
CA VAL A 360 18.64 -3.63 1.60
C VAL A 360 18.19 -4.15 2.95
N TRP A 361 16.92 -4.53 3.10
CA TRP A 361 16.36 -4.91 4.40
C TRP A 361 16.85 -6.29 4.88
N TYR A 362 17.29 -7.16 3.96
CA TYR A 362 18.04 -8.37 4.28
C TYR A 362 19.26 -8.07 5.15
N GLN A 363 20.03 -7.02 4.82
CA GLN A 363 21.22 -6.62 5.60
C GLN A 363 20.88 -6.17 7.03
N TYR A 364 19.64 -5.70 7.25
CA TYR A 364 19.16 -5.24 8.55
C TYR A 364 18.42 -6.33 9.34
N GLY A 365 18.28 -7.52 8.76
CA GLY A 365 17.78 -8.72 9.43
C GLY A 365 16.39 -9.17 9.01
N PHE A 366 15.83 -8.61 7.93
CA PHE A 366 14.69 -9.21 7.25
C PHE A 366 15.17 -10.31 6.30
N ASP A 367 15.65 -11.40 6.89
CA ASP A 367 16.18 -12.60 6.20
C ASP A 367 15.18 -13.77 6.24
N GLU A 368 15.56 -14.91 5.66
CA GLU A 368 14.69 -16.09 5.53
C GLU A 368 14.20 -16.60 6.88
N ALA A 369 15.09 -16.62 7.88
CA ALA A 369 14.73 -17.05 9.23
C ALA A 369 13.72 -16.10 9.87
N SER A 370 13.74 -14.81 9.53
CA SER A 370 12.77 -13.82 10.00
C SER A 370 11.45 -13.81 9.23
N GLY A 371 11.37 -14.51 8.09
CA GLY A 371 10.19 -14.63 7.23
C GLY A 371 10.13 -13.58 6.12
N ASN A 372 11.25 -13.36 5.43
CA ASN A 372 11.29 -12.55 4.21
C ASN A 372 10.56 -13.25 3.04
N PHE A 373 10.61 -12.62 1.86
CA PHE A 373 9.87 -13.06 0.67
C PHE A 373 10.83 -13.67 -0.35
N GLN A 374 10.87 -15.00 -0.43
CA GLN A 374 11.77 -15.73 -1.32
C GLN A 374 11.10 -17.02 -1.85
N GLU A 375 11.24 -17.31 -3.15
CA GLU A 375 10.87 -18.61 -3.70
C GLU A 375 11.70 -19.72 -3.06
N ASN A 376 13.00 -19.49 -2.92
CA ASN A 376 13.95 -20.44 -2.37
C ASN A 376 14.81 -19.80 -1.30
N ASN A 377 14.78 -20.41 -0.11
CA ASN A 377 15.50 -19.93 1.07
C ASN A 377 16.91 -20.53 1.17
N TYR A 378 17.34 -21.35 0.21
CA TYR A 378 18.67 -21.95 0.14
C TYR A 378 19.09 -22.73 1.42
N GLY A 379 18.11 -23.19 2.20
CA GLY A 379 18.35 -23.88 3.48
C GLY A 379 18.62 -22.96 4.67
N ASN A 380 18.42 -21.64 4.55
CA ASN A 380 18.67 -20.64 5.59
C ASN A 380 17.56 -20.54 6.66
N GLY A 381 16.51 -21.36 6.57
CA GLY A 381 15.35 -21.33 7.46
C GLY A 381 14.14 -20.66 6.80
N GLY A 382 13.11 -20.36 7.59
CA GLY A 382 11.86 -19.82 7.05
C GLY A 382 11.03 -20.82 6.25
N LEU A 383 9.90 -20.34 5.72
CA LEU A 383 9.12 -21.06 4.72
C LEU A 383 9.22 -20.28 3.40
N GLY A 384 9.86 -20.87 2.39
CA GLY A 384 9.95 -20.24 1.06
C GLY A 384 8.69 -20.47 0.22
N SER A 385 8.84 -20.32 -1.10
CA SER A 385 7.74 -20.25 -2.08
C SER A 385 6.80 -19.08 -1.79
N ASP A 386 7.37 -17.92 -1.45
CA ASP A 386 6.61 -16.73 -1.07
C ASP A 386 7.23 -15.41 -1.57
N TYR A 387 7.83 -15.44 -2.76
CA TYR A 387 8.23 -14.22 -3.48
C TYR A 387 7.05 -13.24 -3.64
N VAL A 388 7.36 -11.95 -3.80
CA VAL A 388 6.32 -10.92 -4.03
C VAL A 388 5.79 -10.99 -5.45
N GLU A 389 4.48 -11.13 -5.60
CA GLU A 389 3.77 -10.92 -6.87
C GLU A 389 3.53 -9.42 -7.04
N ALA A 390 4.24 -8.78 -7.96
CA ALA A 390 4.17 -7.32 -8.15
C ALA A 390 3.40 -7.00 -9.46
N GLU A 391 2.24 -6.39 -9.31
CA GLU A 391 1.27 -6.14 -10.38
C GLU A 391 1.31 -4.66 -10.77
N GLY A 392 1.81 -4.39 -11.98
CA GLY A 392 2.00 -3.05 -12.52
C GLY A 392 0.81 -2.58 -13.34
N GLN A 393 0.46 -1.30 -13.21
CA GLN A 393 -0.70 -0.70 -13.87
C GLN A 393 -1.97 -1.52 -13.68
N ASP A 394 -2.16 -2.02 -12.46
CA ASP A 394 -3.26 -2.90 -12.11
C ASP A 394 -4.62 -2.19 -12.34
N GLY A 395 -5.55 -2.88 -12.99
CA GLY A 395 -6.85 -2.34 -13.39
C GLY A 395 -7.91 -2.32 -12.28
N GLY A 396 -7.59 -2.84 -11.08
CA GLY A 396 -8.47 -2.94 -9.93
C GLY A 396 -8.72 -1.62 -9.20
N GLY A 397 -7.89 -0.61 -9.44
CA GLY A 397 -7.98 0.69 -8.79
C GLY A 397 -7.30 1.83 -9.54
N THR A 398 -7.47 3.04 -8.99
CA THR A 398 -6.68 4.23 -9.35
C THR A 398 -6.42 5.08 -8.11
N ASN A 399 -5.41 5.94 -8.13
CA ASN A 399 -5.07 6.87 -7.03
C ASN A 399 -4.80 6.17 -5.69
N ASN A 400 -4.23 4.97 -5.76
CA ASN A 400 -4.06 4.07 -4.64
C ASN A 400 -2.91 3.10 -4.98
N ALA A 401 -2.47 2.33 -4.01
CA ALA A 401 -1.67 1.12 -4.17
C ALA A 401 -1.97 0.22 -2.95
N ASN A 402 -1.71 -1.07 -3.07
CA ASN A 402 -1.94 -1.96 -1.94
C ASN A 402 -0.92 -3.09 -1.86
N PHE A 403 -0.84 -3.67 -0.67
CA PHE A 403 -0.04 -4.85 -0.40
C PHE A 403 -0.81 -5.87 0.44
N GLY A 404 -1.01 -7.07 -0.11
CA GLY A 404 -1.60 -8.20 0.59
C GLY A 404 -0.52 -9.08 1.22
N THR A 405 -0.49 -9.18 2.56
CA THR A 405 0.52 -9.98 3.27
C THR A 405 -0.08 -11.21 3.96
N GLY A 406 0.19 -12.40 3.42
CA GLY A 406 -0.08 -13.66 4.12
C GLY A 406 1.03 -14.05 5.10
N PRO A 407 0.82 -15.09 5.93
CA PRO A 407 1.88 -15.71 6.72
C PRO A 407 3.05 -16.23 5.86
N ASP A 408 4.21 -16.48 6.51
CA ASP A 408 5.42 -17.11 5.95
C ASP A 408 5.07 -18.31 5.04
N GLY A 409 5.64 -18.36 3.83
CA GLY A 409 5.36 -19.40 2.84
C GLY A 409 4.07 -19.21 2.03
N GLN A 410 3.47 -18.02 2.07
CA GLN A 410 2.40 -17.60 1.15
C GLN A 410 2.84 -16.32 0.44
N ASN A 411 2.80 -16.35 -0.90
CA ASN A 411 3.12 -15.20 -1.73
C ASN A 411 2.29 -13.98 -1.31
N PRO A 412 2.94 -12.87 -0.91
CA PRO A 412 2.25 -11.60 -0.87
C PRO A 412 2.10 -11.05 -2.30
N TYR A 413 1.22 -10.08 -2.45
CA TYR A 413 1.04 -9.37 -3.71
C TYR A 413 1.04 -7.86 -3.47
N MET A 414 1.60 -7.13 -4.42
CA MET A 414 1.63 -5.67 -4.46
C MET A 414 0.92 -5.21 -5.72
N GLN A 415 -0.09 -4.35 -5.59
CA GLN A 415 -0.82 -3.80 -6.72
C GLN A 415 -0.52 -2.31 -6.85
N MET A 416 0.14 -1.94 -7.95
CA MET A 416 0.48 -0.56 -8.27
C MET A 416 -0.50 -0.01 -9.30
N TYR A 417 -1.24 1.02 -8.92
CA TYR A 417 -2.26 1.60 -9.79
C TYR A 417 -1.78 2.82 -10.57
N LEU A 418 -2.56 3.14 -11.60
CA LEU A 418 -2.50 4.44 -12.26
C LEU A 418 -3.14 5.51 -11.38
N TRP A 419 -2.60 6.71 -11.47
CA TRP A 419 -3.10 7.90 -10.80
C TRP A 419 -3.77 8.81 -11.81
N SER A 420 -4.84 9.46 -11.37
CA SER A 420 -5.59 10.42 -12.17
C SER A 420 -4.65 11.44 -12.80
N GLU A 421 -5.03 11.87 -13.99
CA GLU A 421 -4.36 12.95 -14.69
C GLU A 421 -4.20 14.15 -13.75
N PRO A 422 -2.97 14.63 -13.53
CA PRO A 422 -2.78 15.83 -12.74
C PRO A 422 -3.51 17.00 -13.42
N PRO A 423 -4.04 17.96 -12.66
CA PRO A 423 -4.59 19.18 -13.23
C PRO A 423 -3.56 19.80 -14.18
N GLY A 424 -3.86 19.80 -15.47
CA GLY A 424 -2.88 20.21 -16.48
C GLY A 424 -2.77 21.73 -16.60
N GLU A 425 -1.62 22.20 -17.07
CA GLU A 425 -1.39 23.60 -17.42
C GLU A 425 -2.09 23.95 -18.75
N ALA A 426 -3.42 23.98 -18.73
CA ALA A 426 -4.21 24.26 -19.92
C ALA A 426 -4.15 25.73 -20.37
N LEU A 427 -3.69 26.63 -19.49
CA LEU A 427 -3.42 28.03 -19.79
C LEU A 427 -1.92 28.31 -19.65
N VAL A 428 -1.31 28.87 -20.69
CA VAL A 428 0.08 29.36 -20.65
C VAL A 428 0.09 30.84 -20.97
N ILE A 429 0.63 31.67 -20.08
CA ILE A 429 0.93 33.08 -20.38
C ILE A 429 2.33 33.16 -20.96
N ASN A 430 2.42 33.70 -22.17
CA ASN A 430 3.63 33.64 -23.00
C ASN A 430 4.61 34.79 -22.74
N ASP A 431 4.16 35.88 -22.11
CA ASP A 431 4.94 37.10 -21.93
C ASP A 431 4.59 37.88 -20.65
N GLY A 432 5.40 38.89 -20.35
CA GLY A 432 5.19 39.78 -19.20
C GLY A 432 5.63 39.21 -17.85
N SER A 433 5.24 39.89 -16.78
CA SER A 433 5.56 39.50 -15.39
C SER A 433 4.73 38.32 -14.88
N LEU A 434 3.69 37.93 -15.62
CA LEU A 434 2.83 36.79 -15.33
C LEU A 434 3.14 35.60 -16.26
N ALA A 435 4.29 35.60 -16.95
CA ALA A 435 4.65 34.49 -17.84
C ALA A 435 4.81 33.17 -17.06
N GLY A 436 4.18 32.11 -17.54
CA GLY A 436 4.15 30.82 -16.87
C GLY A 436 2.97 29.94 -17.31
N GLY A 437 3.03 28.66 -16.96
CA GLY A 437 1.91 27.74 -17.05
C GLY A 437 1.00 27.87 -15.83
N TYR A 438 -0.29 27.73 -16.05
CA TYR A 438 -1.34 27.88 -15.04
C TYR A 438 -2.25 26.66 -15.10
N ILE A 439 -2.46 26.03 -13.94
CA ILE A 439 -3.45 24.97 -13.79
C ILE A 439 -4.81 25.53 -14.16
N ALA A 440 -5.45 24.93 -15.16
CA ALA A 440 -6.77 25.37 -15.58
C ALA A 440 -7.67 24.18 -15.94
N GLU A 441 -8.86 24.16 -15.35
CA GLU A 441 -9.83 23.07 -15.52
C GLU A 441 -10.64 23.29 -16.81
N PRO A 442 -10.61 22.37 -17.78
CA PRO A 442 -11.40 22.49 -19.00
C PRO A 442 -12.91 22.44 -18.72
N ALA A 443 -13.69 23.21 -19.49
CA ALA A 443 -15.14 23.11 -19.46
C ALA A 443 -15.61 21.76 -20.03
N THR A 444 -16.67 21.19 -19.45
CA THR A 444 -17.34 19.99 -20.00
C THR A 444 -18.30 20.32 -21.16
N PHE A 445 -18.16 21.51 -21.75
CA PHE A 445 -18.95 22.04 -22.85
C PHE A 445 -18.06 22.92 -23.74
N GLY A 446 -18.54 23.27 -24.93
CA GLY A 446 -17.71 23.98 -25.89
C GLY A 446 -16.83 23.04 -26.71
N ALA A 447 -15.82 23.61 -27.37
CA ALA A 447 -14.82 22.79 -28.04
C ALA A 447 -13.78 22.25 -27.05
N ASN A 448 -13.27 21.05 -27.33
CA ASN A 448 -12.12 20.52 -26.59
C ASN A 448 -10.90 21.43 -26.77
N LEU A 449 -10.02 21.45 -25.78
CA LEU A 449 -8.73 22.12 -25.90
C LEU A 449 -7.93 21.53 -27.07
N PRO A 450 -7.28 22.36 -27.89
CA PRO A 450 -6.54 21.89 -29.04
C PRO A 450 -5.16 21.35 -28.64
N THR A 451 -4.68 20.30 -29.32
CA THR A 451 -3.32 19.77 -29.13
C THR A 451 -2.24 20.70 -29.71
N THR A 452 -2.60 21.56 -30.67
CA THR A 452 -1.78 22.69 -31.10
C THR A 452 -2.20 23.93 -30.33
N PRO A 453 -1.30 24.65 -29.63
CA PRO A 453 -1.68 25.77 -28.77
C PRO A 453 -2.49 26.85 -29.52
N LEU A 454 -3.71 27.12 -29.05
CA LEU A 454 -4.51 28.26 -29.49
C LEU A 454 -3.93 29.51 -28.83
N THR A 455 -3.17 30.29 -29.59
CA THR A 455 -2.47 31.47 -29.07
C THR A 455 -3.15 32.76 -29.52
N ALA A 456 -3.54 33.60 -28.57
CA ALA A 456 -4.09 34.93 -28.80
C ALA A 456 -3.81 35.85 -27.60
N ASN A 457 -4.01 37.16 -27.76
CA ASN A 457 -3.93 38.03 -26.58
C ASN A 457 -5.16 37.83 -25.69
N LEU A 458 -4.98 38.02 -24.39
CA LEU A 458 -6.07 38.08 -23.43
C LEU A 458 -6.83 39.41 -23.58
N ALA A 459 -8.13 39.37 -23.33
CA ALA A 459 -8.99 40.55 -23.20
C ALA A 459 -10.06 40.30 -22.14
N ILE A 460 -10.33 41.28 -21.29
CA ILE A 460 -11.36 41.15 -20.24
C ILE A 460 -12.72 41.65 -20.74
N VAL A 461 -13.81 40.98 -20.35
CA VAL A 461 -15.16 41.43 -20.68
C VAL A 461 -15.55 42.69 -19.90
N VAL A 462 -16.42 43.50 -20.51
CA VAL A 462 -17.08 44.64 -19.87
C VAL A 462 -18.59 44.63 -20.16
N ASP A 463 -19.42 44.42 -19.15
CA ASP A 463 -20.89 44.44 -19.27
C ASP A 463 -21.57 45.66 -18.60
N ASN A 464 -20.79 46.47 -17.88
CA ASN A 464 -21.19 47.70 -17.17
C ASN A 464 -22.31 47.54 -16.12
N VAL A 465 -22.54 46.34 -15.59
CA VAL A 465 -23.58 46.10 -14.59
C VAL A 465 -23.01 45.32 -13.40
N ASN A 466 -23.21 45.84 -12.18
CA ASN A 466 -22.66 45.25 -10.95
C ASN A 466 -21.14 45.01 -11.06
N ASP A 467 -20.70 43.74 -11.05
CA ASP A 467 -19.33 43.38 -11.37
C ASP A 467 -19.16 43.45 -12.89
N PRO A 468 -18.47 44.48 -13.41
CA PRO A 468 -18.43 44.75 -14.85
C PRO A 468 -17.74 43.64 -15.64
N ASN A 469 -17.03 42.72 -14.98
CA ASN A 469 -16.22 41.68 -15.59
C ASN A 469 -16.86 40.29 -15.48
N ASP A 470 -18.10 40.18 -14.99
CA ASP A 470 -18.77 38.89 -14.84
C ASP A 470 -19.46 38.40 -16.12
N GLY A 471 -19.74 39.29 -17.08
CA GLY A 471 -20.36 38.91 -18.36
C GLY A 471 -21.75 38.29 -18.21
N CYS A 472 -22.50 38.67 -17.15
CA CYS A 472 -23.88 38.25 -16.96
C CYS A 472 -24.89 39.14 -17.68
N ASN A 473 -24.44 40.26 -18.23
CA ASN A 473 -25.23 41.19 -19.03
C ASN A 473 -24.62 41.35 -20.44
N PRO A 474 -25.31 42.03 -21.38
CA PRO A 474 -24.78 42.26 -22.71
C PRO A 474 -23.39 42.92 -22.68
N LEU A 475 -22.44 42.31 -23.39
CA LEU A 475 -21.07 42.80 -23.47
C LEU A 475 -21.02 44.10 -24.28
N THR A 476 -20.24 45.07 -23.81
CA THR A 476 -20.18 46.42 -24.38
C THR A 476 -18.88 46.73 -25.11
N ASN A 477 -17.88 45.86 -24.98
CA ASN A 477 -16.54 46.04 -25.55
C ASN A 477 -16.20 45.03 -26.66
N ALA A 478 -17.19 44.62 -27.46
CA ALA A 478 -17.09 43.64 -28.54
C ALA A 478 -15.83 43.76 -29.43
N ALA A 479 -15.47 45.00 -29.82
CA ALA A 479 -14.32 45.26 -30.70
C ALA A 479 -12.97 44.83 -30.08
N GLU A 480 -12.88 44.82 -28.75
CA GLU A 480 -11.68 44.42 -28.00
C GLU A 480 -11.60 42.90 -27.81
N LEU A 481 -12.74 42.20 -27.85
CA LEU A 481 -12.86 40.76 -27.63
C LEU A 481 -12.62 39.93 -28.90
N ASN A 482 -12.91 40.50 -30.07
CA ASN A 482 -12.82 39.79 -31.33
C ASN A 482 -11.41 39.25 -31.62
N GLY A 483 -11.29 37.94 -31.82
CA GLY A 483 -10.02 37.25 -32.07
C GLY A 483 -9.14 37.06 -30.83
N LYS A 484 -9.67 37.30 -29.62
CA LYS A 484 -8.94 37.19 -28.35
C LYS A 484 -9.38 35.98 -27.53
N ILE A 485 -8.55 35.59 -26.57
CA ILE A 485 -8.95 34.69 -25.49
C ILE A 485 -9.56 35.59 -24.40
N VAL A 486 -10.83 35.38 -24.09
CA VAL A 486 -11.59 36.30 -23.27
C VAL A 486 -11.60 35.86 -21.81
N VAL A 487 -11.20 36.76 -20.91
CA VAL A 487 -11.18 36.54 -19.46
C VAL A 487 -12.48 37.05 -18.85
N ILE A 488 -13.14 36.21 -18.06
CA ILE A 488 -14.44 36.50 -17.44
C ILE A 488 -14.40 36.08 -15.98
N ARG A 489 -14.80 36.95 -15.06
CA ARG A 489 -14.95 36.59 -13.66
C ARG A 489 -16.22 35.76 -13.46
N ARG A 490 -16.14 34.72 -12.63
CA ARG A 490 -17.32 33.96 -12.21
C ARG A 490 -18.31 34.90 -11.50
N GLY A 491 -19.60 34.72 -11.79
CA GLY A 491 -20.70 35.49 -11.22
C GLY A 491 -21.95 34.62 -11.10
N GLU A 492 -23.13 35.24 -11.02
CA GLU A 492 -24.39 34.53 -10.71
C GLU A 492 -25.05 33.82 -11.92
N CYS A 493 -24.61 34.11 -13.15
CA CYS A 493 -25.15 33.51 -14.37
C CYS A 493 -24.37 32.25 -14.81
N GLU A 494 -25.01 31.42 -15.63
CA GLU A 494 -24.46 30.15 -16.12
C GLU A 494 -23.15 30.31 -16.93
N PHE A 495 -22.21 29.38 -16.78
CA PHE A 495 -20.92 29.42 -17.51
C PHE A 495 -21.10 29.37 -19.03
N GLY A 496 -22.00 28.53 -19.52
CA GLY A 496 -22.31 28.45 -20.95
C GLY A 496 -22.89 29.75 -21.51
N PHE A 497 -23.63 30.54 -20.70
CA PHE A 497 -24.10 31.87 -21.11
C PHE A 497 -22.93 32.83 -21.30
N LYS A 498 -22.00 32.90 -20.33
CA LYS A 498 -20.81 33.75 -20.39
C LYS A 498 -19.94 33.41 -21.60
N ALA A 499 -19.63 32.13 -21.78
CA ALA A 499 -18.81 31.67 -22.90
C ALA A 499 -19.48 31.93 -24.25
N LYS A 500 -20.81 31.75 -24.33
CA LYS A 500 -21.58 32.04 -25.55
C LYS A 500 -21.60 33.53 -25.87
N ALA A 501 -21.74 34.40 -24.86
CA ALA A 501 -21.71 35.85 -25.05
C ALA A 501 -20.34 36.31 -25.59
N ALA A 502 -19.24 35.82 -25.02
CA ALA A 502 -17.90 36.11 -25.53
C ALA A 502 -17.70 35.59 -26.96
N GLN A 503 -18.16 34.36 -27.25
CA GLN A 503 -18.12 33.78 -28.58
C GLN A 503 -18.88 34.63 -29.62
N ASP A 504 -20.05 35.15 -29.26
CA ASP A 504 -20.87 35.97 -30.15
C ASP A 504 -20.20 37.31 -30.49
N GLU A 505 -19.31 37.79 -29.63
CA GLU A 505 -18.46 38.96 -29.88
C GLU A 505 -17.11 38.60 -30.57
N GLY A 506 -16.94 37.35 -31.00
CA GLY A 506 -15.80 36.90 -31.79
C GLY A 506 -14.62 36.37 -30.98
N ALA A 507 -14.79 36.06 -29.70
CA ALA A 507 -13.76 35.38 -28.91
C ALA A 507 -13.36 34.04 -29.55
N VAL A 508 -12.09 33.67 -29.41
CA VAL A 508 -11.56 32.37 -29.91
C VAL A 508 -11.39 31.34 -28.80
N GLY A 509 -11.44 31.77 -27.54
CA GLY A 509 -11.40 30.92 -26.33
C GLY A 509 -11.78 31.74 -25.10
N VAL A 510 -12.03 31.06 -23.97
CA VAL A 510 -12.47 31.71 -22.73
C VAL A 510 -11.68 31.21 -21.52
N VAL A 511 -11.30 32.12 -20.63
CA VAL A 511 -10.75 31.82 -19.30
C VAL A 511 -11.74 32.36 -18.26
N ILE A 512 -12.35 31.46 -17.49
CA ILE A 512 -13.19 31.81 -16.34
C ILE A 512 -12.33 31.90 -15.10
N VAL A 513 -12.40 33.01 -14.37
CA VAL A 513 -11.72 33.17 -13.08
C VAL A 513 -12.69 32.82 -11.96
N ASN A 514 -12.35 31.84 -11.11
CA ASN A 514 -13.18 31.53 -9.95
C ASN A 514 -13.20 32.73 -8.98
N ASN A 515 -14.36 33.09 -8.47
CA ASN A 515 -14.56 34.25 -7.58
C ASN A 515 -14.66 33.86 -6.09
N VAL A 516 -14.55 32.56 -5.79
CA VAL A 516 -14.54 32.02 -4.43
C VAL A 516 -13.11 31.58 -4.09
N PRO A 517 -12.58 31.90 -2.89
CA PRO A 517 -11.29 31.40 -2.45
C PRO A 517 -11.21 29.87 -2.53
N GLY A 518 -10.21 29.35 -3.23
CA GLY A 518 -9.99 27.92 -3.43
C GLY A 518 -9.71 27.58 -4.90
N GLY A 519 -9.59 26.29 -5.19
CA GLY A 519 -9.28 25.78 -6.54
C GLY A 519 -10.41 25.98 -7.56
N THR A 520 -10.23 25.35 -8.72
CA THR A 520 -11.21 25.32 -9.80
C THR A 520 -12.44 24.47 -9.42
N ILE A 521 -13.55 24.65 -10.14
CA ILE A 521 -14.73 23.80 -10.04
C ILE A 521 -15.17 23.36 -11.43
N ALA A 522 -15.85 22.21 -11.50
CA ALA A 522 -16.42 21.73 -12.75
C ALA A 522 -17.44 22.75 -13.31
N MET A 523 -17.19 23.24 -14.52
CA MET A 523 -18.06 24.21 -15.17
C MET A 523 -19.22 23.53 -15.90
N GLY A 524 -20.43 23.59 -15.32
CA GLY A 524 -21.64 23.14 -15.98
C GLY A 524 -22.08 24.06 -17.13
N GLY A 525 -22.36 23.48 -18.31
CA GLY A 525 -22.72 24.25 -19.51
C GLY A 525 -24.09 24.95 -19.47
N GLY A 526 -24.98 24.56 -18.57
CA GLY A 526 -26.33 25.14 -18.49
C GLY A 526 -27.13 25.00 -19.79
N VAL A 527 -28.06 25.92 -20.05
CA VAL A 527 -28.96 25.88 -21.21
C VAL A 527 -28.21 26.17 -22.52
N LEU A 528 -27.19 27.02 -22.47
CA LEU A 528 -26.49 27.52 -23.67
C LEU A 528 -25.18 26.80 -23.99
N GLY A 529 -24.67 25.95 -23.11
CA GLY A 529 -23.39 25.28 -23.27
C GLY A 529 -23.27 24.46 -24.56
N GLY A 530 -24.37 23.84 -25.03
CA GLY A 530 -24.40 23.10 -26.30
C GLY A 530 -24.27 23.98 -27.56
N SER A 531 -24.34 25.31 -27.42
CA SER A 531 -24.15 26.27 -28.53
C SER A 531 -22.77 26.95 -28.50
N VAL A 532 -21.93 26.62 -27.51
CA VAL A 532 -20.54 27.07 -27.43
C VAL A 532 -19.69 26.15 -28.32
N THR A 533 -18.82 26.73 -29.13
CA THR A 533 -17.95 26.07 -30.11
C THR A 533 -16.47 26.47 -29.94
N ILE A 534 -16.16 27.31 -28.96
CA ILE A 534 -14.79 27.68 -28.57
C ILE A 534 -14.39 26.95 -27.28
N PRO A 535 -13.10 26.72 -27.02
CA PRO A 535 -12.65 26.13 -25.77
C PRO A 535 -12.81 27.11 -24.61
N ALA A 536 -13.10 26.57 -23.43
CA ALA A 536 -13.18 27.32 -22.18
C ALA A 536 -12.45 26.57 -21.06
N VAL A 537 -11.73 27.30 -20.22
CA VAL A 537 -11.04 26.78 -19.02
C VAL A 537 -11.35 27.64 -17.80
N MET A 538 -11.19 27.10 -16.60
CA MET A 538 -11.28 27.84 -15.34
C MET A 538 -9.94 27.86 -14.62
N VAL A 539 -9.53 29.02 -14.11
CA VAL A 539 -8.40 29.17 -13.18
C VAL A 539 -8.91 29.53 -11.79
N ASP A 540 -8.08 29.29 -10.77
CA ASP A 540 -8.39 29.69 -9.40
C ASP A 540 -8.45 31.22 -9.22
N ASN A 541 -8.89 31.63 -8.05
CA ASN A 541 -9.09 33.04 -7.73
C ASN A 541 -7.79 33.82 -7.53
N ILE A 542 -6.69 33.18 -7.12
CA ILE A 542 -5.42 33.86 -6.82
C ILE A 542 -4.75 34.25 -8.13
N ASP A 543 -4.56 33.28 -9.01
CA ASP A 543 -3.92 33.49 -10.31
C ASP A 543 -4.82 34.30 -11.25
N GLY A 544 -6.11 33.96 -11.28
CA GLY A 544 -7.07 34.63 -12.15
C GLY A 544 -7.28 36.11 -11.84
N GLU A 545 -7.29 36.51 -10.56
CA GLU A 545 -7.42 37.92 -10.19
C GLU A 545 -6.15 38.74 -10.50
N ALA A 546 -4.97 38.13 -10.43
CA ALA A 546 -3.73 38.77 -10.88
C ALA A 546 -3.77 39.07 -12.40
N ILE A 547 -4.28 38.13 -13.20
CA ILE A 547 -4.48 38.30 -14.65
C ILE A 547 -5.50 39.42 -14.92
N ILE A 548 -6.64 39.42 -14.23
CA ILE A 548 -7.66 40.47 -14.36
C ILE A 548 -7.07 41.85 -14.03
N ALA A 549 -6.32 41.97 -12.93
CA ALA A 549 -5.71 43.23 -12.52
C ALA A 549 -4.72 43.78 -13.57
N ALA A 550 -3.90 42.92 -14.17
CA ALA A 550 -2.98 43.30 -15.23
C ALA A 550 -3.71 43.79 -16.50
N LEU A 551 -4.77 43.10 -16.91
CA LEU A 551 -5.59 43.51 -18.06
C LEU A 551 -6.29 44.86 -17.82
N LEU A 552 -6.80 45.09 -16.61
CA LEU A 552 -7.41 46.37 -16.24
C LEU A 552 -6.38 47.51 -16.14
N ALA A 553 -5.11 47.20 -15.84
CA ALA A 553 -4.01 48.17 -15.90
C ALA A 553 -3.59 48.52 -17.34
N GLY A 554 -4.09 47.79 -18.33
CA GLY A 554 -3.82 48.01 -19.76
C GLY A 554 -2.67 47.17 -20.32
N ASP A 555 -2.24 46.13 -19.61
CA ASP A 555 -1.21 45.23 -20.10
C ASP A 555 -1.72 44.41 -21.29
N ILE A 556 -0.85 44.21 -22.28
CA ILE A 556 -1.12 43.36 -23.42
C ILE A 556 -0.45 42.02 -23.14
N ILE A 557 -1.27 41.02 -22.81
CA ILE A 557 -0.80 39.69 -22.42
C ILE A 557 -1.09 38.71 -23.56
N SER A 558 -0.07 38.02 -24.05
CA SER A 558 -0.22 36.88 -24.95
C SER A 558 -0.42 35.60 -24.15
N ALA A 559 -1.42 34.80 -24.49
CA ALA A 559 -1.67 33.52 -23.83
C ALA A 559 -2.01 32.43 -24.83
N SER A 560 -1.84 31.19 -24.39
CA SER A 560 -2.16 30.00 -25.14
C SER A 560 -3.10 29.10 -24.35
N LEU A 561 -4.17 28.64 -24.99
CA LEU A 561 -4.98 27.52 -24.51
C LEU A 561 -4.52 26.26 -25.25
N VAL A 562 -4.13 25.24 -24.50
CA VAL A 562 -3.62 23.99 -25.07
C VAL A 562 -4.14 22.82 -24.26
N ASN A 563 -4.42 21.70 -24.92
CA ASN A 563 -4.65 20.46 -24.21
C ASN A 563 -3.34 20.13 -23.48
N PRO A 564 -3.33 20.04 -22.15
CA PRO A 564 -2.10 19.78 -21.40
C PRO A 564 -1.45 18.44 -21.76
N ASN A 565 -2.14 17.58 -22.52
CA ASN A 565 -1.80 16.17 -22.73
C ASN A 565 -1.45 15.54 -21.38
N SER A 566 -2.30 15.81 -20.38
CA SER A 566 -2.19 15.15 -19.09
C SER A 566 -2.46 13.67 -19.33
N TYR A 567 -1.48 12.85 -19.03
CA TYR A 567 -1.64 11.40 -18.99
C TYR A 567 -1.76 11.00 -17.53
N GLN A 568 -2.48 9.90 -17.29
CA GLN A 568 -2.44 9.26 -15.99
C GLN A 568 -0.98 9.01 -15.58
N ARG A 569 -0.66 9.24 -14.32
CA ARG A 569 0.68 8.97 -13.80
C ARG A 569 0.75 7.53 -13.34
N ASP A 570 1.85 6.87 -13.64
CA ASP A 570 2.07 5.50 -13.21
C ASP A 570 2.69 5.49 -11.80
N GLY A 571 1.98 4.91 -10.82
CA GLY A 571 2.47 4.76 -9.45
C GLY A 571 3.77 3.95 -9.38
N SER A 572 4.02 3.08 -10.37
CA SER A 572 5.23 2.26 -10.47
C SER A 572 6.50 3.06 -10.81
N PHE A 573 6.38 4.36 -11.08
CA PHE A 573 7.51 5.29 -11.16
C PHE A 573 7.76 6.07 -9.88
N ASP A 574 6.89 5.96 -8.87
CA ASP A 574 7.10 6.53 -7.54
C ASP A 574 7.68 5.46 -6.62
N ASN A 575 9.01 5.44 -6.50
CA ASN A 575 9.73 4.50 -5.67
C ASN A 575 9.36 4.63 -4.18
N GLY A 576 8.88 5.80 -3.75
CA GLY A 576 8.36 6.02 -2.40
C GLY A 576 7.12 5.17 -2.15
N ILE A 577 6.19 5.13 -3.11
CA ILE A 577 4.97 4.31 -3.03
C ILE A 577 5.33 2.82 -3.06
N ILE A 578 6.18 2.36 -3.98
CA ILE A 578 6.57 0.94 -4.05
C ILE A 578 7.25 0.49 -2.74
N ALA A 579 8.14 1.32 -2.19
CA ALA A 579 8.79 1.05 -0.91
C ALA A 579 7.81 1.07 0.27
N HIS A 580 6.81 1.97 0.25
CA HIS A 580 5.72 1.99 1.22
C HIS A 580 4.95 0.67 1.21
N GLU A 581 4.47 0.23 0.05
CA GLU A 581 3.71 -1.01 -0.07
C GLU A 581 4.54 -2.23 0.40
N TYR A 582 5.80 -2.33 -0.02
CA TYR A 582 6.69 -3.40 0.44
C TYR A 582 6.92 -3.32 1.98
N GLY A 583 6.93 -2.11 2.54
CA GLY A 583 7.00 -1.85 3.97
C GLY A 583 5.86 -2.47 4.78
N HIS A 584 4.65 -2.57 4.20
CA HIS A 584 3.54 -3.32 4.81
C HIS A 584 3.89 -4.81 4.90
N GLY A 585 4.48 -5.39 3.85
CA GLY A 585 4.96 -6.77 3.86
C GLY A 585 5.95 -7.03 4.99
N ILE A 586 6.98 -6.19 5.11
CA ILE A 586 8.02 -6.33 6.14
C ILE A 586 7.41 -6.23 7.55
N SER A 587 6.62 -5.19 7.80
CA SER A 587 6.06 -4.94 9.14
C SER A 587 5.05 -6.01 9.56
N ASN A 588 4.21 -6.50 8.65
CA ASN A 588 3.25 -7.59 8.92
C ASN A 588 3.93 -8.94 9.15
N ARG A 589 5.02 -9.27 8.43
CA ARG A 589 5.77 -10.51 8.66
C ARG A 589 6.52 -10.49 10.00
N LEU A 590 7.09 -9.35 10.40
CA LEU A 590 7.88 -9.28 11.63
C LEU A 590 7.01 -9.16 12.90
N THR A 591 5.88 -8.48 12.83
CA THR A 591 5.03 -8.23 13.99
C THR A 591 4.27 -9.49 14.41
N GLY A 592 4.47 -9.94 15.66
CA GLY A 592 3.90 -11.20 16.14
C GLY A 592 4.56 -12.47 15.59
N GLY A 593 5.55 -12.30 14.69
CA GLY A 593 6.33 -13.37 14.06
C GLY A 593 5.72 -13.83 12.74
N ALA A 594 6.56 -14.33 11.83
CA ALA A 594 6.19 -14.58 10.42
C ALA A 594 4.97 -15.49 10.19
N ALA A 595 4.61 -16.33 11.16
CA ALA A 595 3.42 -17.17 11.08
C ALA A 595 2.09 -16.41 11.34
N ALA A 596 2.14 -15.14 11.75
CA ALA A 596 1.00 -14.37 12.24
C ALA A 596 0.86 -13.01 11.53
N ALA A 597 0.35 -13.00 10.29
CA ALA A 597 0.19 -11.79 9.48
C ALA A 597 -0.95 -10.83 9.89
N GLY A 598 -1.61 -11.05 11.03
CA GLY A 598 -2.78 -10.29 11.48
C GLY A 598 -2.55 -9.35 12.65
N CYS A 599 -1.29 -8.99 12.94
CA CYS A 599 -0.92 -8.34 14.21
C CYS A 599 -0.89 -6.80 14.17
N LEU A 600 -1.17 -6.16 13.02
CA LEU A 600 -1.13 -4.70 12.83
C LEU A 600 -2.50 -4.06 12.55
N ASN A 601 -3.55 -4.57 13.20
CA ASN A 601 -4.92 -4.04 13.06
C ASN A 601 -5.29 -3.00 14.14
N ASN A 602 -4.30 -2.30 14.70
CA ASN A 602 -4.53 -1.35 15.80
C ASN A 602 -4.98 0.03 15.29
N ALA A 603 -5.74 0.76 16.11
CA ALA A 603 -6.34 2.03 15.70
C ALA A 603 -5.32 3.12 15.35
N GLU A 604 -4.11 3.05 15.93
CA GLU A 604 -3.02 4.00 15.68
C GLU A 604 -2.31 3.78 14.34
N GLN A 605 -2.60 2.68 13.62
CA GLN A 605 -2.13 2.44 12.24
C GLN A 605 -0.62 2.59 12.04
N MET A 606 0.20 2.11 12.99
CA MET A 606 1.66 2.20 12.90
C MET A 606 2.23 1.54 11.63
N GLY A 607 1.50 0.59 11.04
CA GLY A 607 1.82 -0.01 9.74
C GLY A 607 2.05 1.04 8.65
N GLU A 608 1.14 2.02 8.51
CA GLU A 608 1.26 3.13 7.55
C GLU A 608 2.50 3.98 7.82
N GLY A 609 2.74 4.33 9.08
CA GLY A 609 3.89 5.17 9.46
C GLY A 609 5.24 4.48 9.22
N TRP A 610 5.34 3.16 9.45
CA TRP A 610 6.54 2.41 9.11
C TRP A 610 6.75 2.30 7.61
N SER A 611 5.68 2.11 6.85
CA SER A 611 5.74 2.06 5.39
C SER A 611 6.23 3.39 4.79
N ASP A 612 5.71 4.53 5.23
CA ASP A 612 6.22 5.85 4.82
C ASP A 612 7.71 6.00 5.19
N TRP A 613 8.08 5.57 6.40
CA TRP A 613 9.47 5.61 6.85
C TRP A 613 10.40 4.79 5.94
N PHE A 614 10.00 3.60 5.49
CA PHE A 614 10.80 2.80 4.56
C PHE A 614 11.06 3.56 3.25
N GLY A 615 10.05 4.20 2.68
CA GLY A 615 10.19 5.04 1.48
C GLY A 615 11.11 6.24 1.70
N LEU A 616 10.94 6.98 2.81
CA LEU A 616 11.78 8.13 3.16
C LEU A 616 13.26 7.74 3.35
N MET A 617 13.53 6.60 3.99
CA MET A 617 14.90 6.15 4.25
C MET A 617 15.66 5.82 2.96
N LEU A 618 15.00 5.24 1.97
CA LEU A 618 15.63 4.85 0.70
C LEU A 618 15.76 6.00 -0.30
N THR A 619 14.99 7.07 -0.11
CA THR A 619 15.00 8.27 -0.96
C THR A 619 15.77 9.43 -0.33
N MET A 620 16.39 9.22 0.83
CA MET A 620 17.26 10.20 1.49
C MET A 620 18.53 10.46 0.67
N LYS A 621 18.90 11.74 0.52
CA LYS A 621 20.03 12.19 -0.33
C LYS A 621 21.11 12.89 0.50
N PRO A 622 22.37 12.92 0.01
CA PRO A 622 23.39 13.76 0.60
C PRO A 622 22.96 15.22 0.61
N GLY A 623 22.92 15.82 1.81
CA GLY A 623 22.50 17.21 2.00
C GLY A 623 21.11 17.36 2.63
N ASP A 624 20.30 16.30 2.68
CA ASP A 624 19.03 16.33 3.39
C ASP A 624 19.26 16.58 4.89
N GLU A 625 18.47 17.49 5.47
CA GLU A 625 18.44 17.81 6.89
C GLU A 625 17.12 17.33 7.52
N GLY A 626 17.15 17.05 8.83
CA GLY A 626 15.94 16.59 9.53
C GLY A 626 14.80 17.61 9.54
N THR A 627 15.08 18.89 9.30
CA THR A 627 14.08 19.97 9.24
C THR A 627 13.44 20.12 7.86
N ASP A 628 13.97 19.45 6.83
CA ASP A 628 13.40 19.52 5.49
C ASP A 628 11.97 18.97 5.47
N ALA A 629 11.10 19.58 4.67
CA ALA A 629 9.73 19.12 4.48
C ALA A 629 9.70 18.03 3.39
N ARG A 630 9.31 16.80 3.77
CA ARG A 630 9.20 15.65 2.85
C ARG A 630 7.76 15.16 2.77
N GLY A 631 7.08 15.46 1.66
CA GLY A 631 5.77 14.88 1.35
C GLY A 631 5.88 13.44 0.84
N ILE A 632 4.74 12.74 0.75
CA ILE A 632 4.63 11.37 0.22
C ILE A 632 3.76 11.37 -1.03
N GLY A 633 4.20 10.72 -2.11
CA GLY A 633 3.42 10.56 -3.35
C GLY A 633 3.19 11.87 -4.12
N THR A 634 4.10 12.85 -4.02
CA THR A 634 3.94 14.15 -4.69
C THR A 634 3.98 14.00 -6.21
N TYR A 635 4.80 13.08 -6.74
CA TYR A 635 4.79 12.78 -8.17
C TYR A 635 3.44 12.20 -8.59
N ALA A 636 2.94 11.19 -7.89
CA ALA A 636 1.71 10.50 -8.25
C ALA A 636 0.49 11.43 -8.26
N THR A 637 0.45 12.38 -7.31
CA THR A 637 -0.60 13.43 -7.21
C THR A 637 -0.37 14.67 -8.09
N GLY A 638 0.75 14.74 -8.82
CA GLY A 638 1.06 15.89 -9.68
C GLY A 638 1.52 17.15 -8.95
N GLN A 639 1.89 17.05 -7.67
CA GLN A 639 2.44 18.16 -6.90
C GLN A 639 3.94 18.38 -7.22
N PRO A 640 4.48 19.59 -6.93
CA PRO A 640 5.92 19.81 -6.89
C PRO A 640 6.63 18.87 -5.91
N THR A 641 7.95 18.71 -6.04
CA THR A 641 8.76 17.87 -5.12
C THR A 641 8.71 18.33 -3.66
N THR A 642 8.33 19.58 -3.40
CA THR A 642 8.13 20.18 -2.07
C THR A 642 6.67 20.18 -1.61
N GLY A 643 5.78 19.54 -2.37
CA GLY A 643 4.36 19.43 -2.02
C GLY A 643 4.14 18.60 -0.76
N VAL A 644 2.96 18.76 -0.15
CA VAL A 644 2.55 17.96 1.02
C VAL A 644 2.34 16.49 0.66
N GLY A 645 1.94 16.23 -0.60
CA GLY A 645 1.59 14.89 -1.06
C GLY A 645 0.24 14.45 -0.51
N ILE A 646 0.18 13.21 -0.04
CA ILE A 646 -1.07 12.50 0.34
C ILE A 646 -1.28 12.39 1.85
N ARG A 647 -0.38 12.94 2.66
CA ARG A 647 -0.48 12.95 4.13
C ARG A 647 -0.99 14.31 4.62
N ASN A 648 -1.45 14.37 5.87
CA ASN A 648 -1.98 15.61 6.46
C ASN A 648 -0.90 16.69 6.64
N ALA A 649 0.36 16.29 6.78
CA ALA A 649 1.51 17.19 6.83
C ALA A 649 2.76 16.48 6.26
N PRO A 650 3.76 17.23 5.74
CA PRO A 650 5.04 16.65 5.36
C PRO A 650 5.76 16.07 6.59
N TYR A 651 6.61 15.06 6.40
CA TYR A 651 7.54 14.63 7.43
C TYR A 651 8.64 15.69 7.63
N SER A 652 8.82 16.12 8.88
CA SER A 652 9.89 17.03 9.29
C SER A 652 10.08 16.96 10.82
N THR A 653 11.28 17.29 11.29
CA THR A 653 11.55 17.53 12.73
C THR A 653 11.24 18.96 13.15
N ASP A 654 10.94 19.86 12.21
CA ASP A 654 10.48 21.21 12.49
C ASP A 654 8.97 21.20 12.80
N PHE A 655 8.62 21.52 14.06
CA PHE A 655 7.24 21.61 14.52
C PHE A 655 6.44 22.73 13.85
N ALA A 656 7.09 23.67 13.15
CA ALA A 656 6.38 24.63 12.30
C ALA A 656 5.89 24.02 10.98
N VAL A 657 6.51 22.92 10.53
CA VAL A 657 6.14 22.18 9.33
C VAL A 657 5.19 21.03 9.67
N ASN A 658 5.46 20.32 10.76
CA ASN A 658 4.64 19.20 11.24
C ASN A 658 4.54 19.22 12.77
N ASP A 659 3.38 19.60 13.29
CA ASP A 659 3.10 19.71 14.73
C ASP A 659 2.39 18.50 15.32
N PHE A 660 2.24 17.40 14.57
CA PHE A 660 1.58 16.19 15.05
C PHE A 660 2.33 15.55 16.22
N THR A 661 1.57 15.16 17.23
CA THR A 661 2.03 14.52 18.46
C THR A 661 1.23 13.24 18.73
N TYR A 662 1.66 12.46 19.74
CA TYR A 662 0.89 11.30 20.18
C TYR A 662 -0.51 11.65 20.70
N ASN A 663 -0.77 12.89 21.12
CA ASN A 663 -2.13 13.27 21.54
C ASN A 663 -3.11 13.33 20.36
N ASP A 664 -2.62 13.57 19.14
CA ASP A 664 -3.46 13.70 17.95
C ASP A 664 -4.05 12.36 17.51
N THR A 665 -3.45 11.23 17.94
CA THR A 665 -4.02 9.90 17.71
C THR A 665 -5.29 9.63 18.52
N ASN A 666 -5.65 10.50 19.46
CA ASN A 666 -6.95 10.42 20.16
C ASN A 666 -8.11 10.92 19.29
N ASP A 667 -7.82 11.62 18.20
CA ASP A 667 -8.81 12.03 17.21
C ASP A 667 -8.62 11.23 15.92
N THR A 668 -9.42 10.18 15.77
CA THR A 668 -9.37 9.29 14.61
C THR A 668 -9.71 10.00 13.30
N ALA A 669 -10.23 11.23 13.32
CA ALA A 669 -10.43 12.04 12.12
C ALA A 669 -9.12 12.64 11.58
N ASN A 670 -8.07 12.75 12.41
CA ASN A 670 -6.78 13.34 12.04
C ASN A 670 -5.67 12.30 11.80
N VAL A 671 -5.93 11.03 12.11
CA VAL A 671 -5.04 9.92 11.75
C VAL A 671 -5.29 9.60 10.28
N ALA A 672 -4.27 9.74 9.43
CA ALA A 672 -4.34 9.28 8.05
C ALA A 672 -4.64 7.79 8.06
N ALA A 673 -5.87 7.43 7.66
CA ALA A 673 -6.31 6.05 7.60
C ALA A 673 -6.08 5.51 6.17
N PRO A 674 -5.78 4.21 6.03
CA PRO A 674 -5.78 3.51 4.74
C PRO A 674 -7.12 3.61 4.00
#